data_AF-G8BQE9-F1
#
_entry.id   AF-G8BQE9-F1
#
_cell.length_a   1.000
_cell.length_b   1.000
_cell.length_c   1.000
_cell.angle_alpha   90.00
_cell.angle_beta   90.00
_cell.angle_gamma   90.00
#
_symmetry.space_group_name_H-M   'P 1'
#
loop_
_entity.id
_entity.type
_entity.pdbx_description
1 polymer ?
#
loop_
_entity_poly.entity_id
_entity_poly.type
_entity_poly.pdbx_seq_one_letter_code
_entity_poly.pdbx_strand_id
1 'polypeptide(L)'
;MNLSSNIRSFSKVVKRRLYNTLSGFNSQGQLLVVQDNVLPYLNSLLTFSELTENTRVQKIVTIKNNVGNDITDVLSAVPGLDLLFLIDIRLELKLNSDLHAYLKLNNLPIVNVIFVSWETQNSNNLLSIEINEEVKIHHFIEQQLLETTPASQINLKPWEILPIPHIDDNLLICDVLFNDKNESLYTPKISSMNKATKNILKDNMINALQSILKQTNTNITHSVAFGDLSKSMVYILKQRIESQRDTTDEFIVETLYSGNNSLIETDLLIFERSIDPLTPLLTQLTYSGIIDDIYSLGSDGKIKGKDIKFDYIKDSNWQNLKFSNFGTLGPMLNKLAKDLQAQYDSRHQAETVGEIKKFVDSLGSLQEQQKYLKEHTNLCSEVLDDVENNETLNFKKLLDLEQDILLNNIDHSNSCEVILEIIYENSVNRKHIIRLLCIISLCHGGIKDSYYSTIKSELIDTYGIEICFLLEKLAETGLFVSKSQLTNAKKYPQLFNNNSDVKALWNKEYKLISTIFDTFPDDGNDALVDISEQILQSNEPTFAYCGVVPLFYRLIQMLHDRTTLSKSYSSHQPFMVSEIPNLAKTDELLEQVYGNSNIAESIIWNPVTKEITKPLKKNNNKKGHYNISILVFIGGISYSEVAVIKLLQEKIKAKGISKRFIIITDGIINGERYINCLDV
;
A
#
# COMPACT_ATOMS: atom_id res chain seq x y z
N MET A 1 -4.41 -9.04 -22.07
CA MET A 1 -3.26 -8.25 -21.59
C MET A 1 -2.32 -9.19 -20.85
N ASN A 2 -1.02 -8.95 -20.83
CA ASN A 2 -0.08 -9.84 -20.14
C ASN A 2 0.55 -9.07 -18.96
N LEU A 3 0.51 -9.66 -17.77
CA LEU A 3 1.08 -9.10 -16.53
C LEU A 3 2.59 -8.81 -16.68
N SER A 4 3.28 -9.53 -17.57
CA SER A 4 4.70 -9.32 -17.90
C SER A 4 4.98 -8.11 -18.78
N SER A 5 4.01 -7.63 -19.59
CA SER A 5 4.28 -6.66 -20.65
C SER A 5 3.77 -5.25 -20.40
N ASN A 6 2.60 -5.04 -19.76
CA ASN A 6 2.14 -3.67 -19.48
C ASN A 6 0.97 -3.51 -18.47
N ILE A 7 1.27 -3.32 -17.18
CA ILE A 7 0.27 -3.01 -16.14
C ILE A 7 -0.35 -1.61 -16.32
N ARG A 8 0.37 -0.66 -16.94
CA ARG A 8 -0.17 0.69 -17.25
C ARG A 8 -1.39 0.64 -18.16
N SER A 9 -1.61 -0.48 -18.86
CA SER A 9 -2.79 -0.67 -19.70
C SER A 9 -4.09 -0.82 -18.91
N PHE A 10 -4.03 -1.07 -17.60
CA PHE A 10 -5.22 -1.16 -16.74
C PHE A 10 -6.00 0.16 -16.69
N SER A 11 -5.33 1.33 -16.69
CA SER A 11 -6.01 2.63 -16.73
C SER A 11 -6.91 2.76 -17.97
N LYS A 12 -6.45 2.28 -19.13
CA LYS A 12 -7.24 2.25 -20.37
C LYS A 12 -8.45 1.32 -20.26
N VAL A 13 -8.31 0.17 -19.59
CA VAL A 13 -9.42 -0.77 -19.35
C VAL A 13 -10.48 -0.12 -18.47
N VAL A 14 -10.06 0.46 -17.34
CA VAL A 14 -10.95 1.11 -16.37
C VAL A 14 -11.67 2.31 -17.00
N LYS A 15 -10.94 3.15 -17.75
CA LYS A 15 -11.49 4.29 -18.50
C LYS A 15 -12.56 3.86 -19.51
N ARG A 16 -12.28 2.81 -20.30
CA ARG A 16 -13.25 2.25 -21.26
C ARG A 16 -14.49 1.70 -20.56
N ARG A 17 -14.34 1.02 -19.43
CA ARG A 17 -15.48 0.52 -18.63
C ARG A 17 -16.35 1.67 -18.13
N LEU A 18 -15.76 2.76 -17.65
CA LEU A 18 -16.51 3.96 -17.25
C LEU A 18 -17.34 4.54 -18.41
N TYR A 19 -16.72 4.70 -19.59
CA TYR A 19 -17.41 5.22 -20.77
C TYR A 19 -18.60 4.34 -21.18
N ASN A 20 -18.43 3.02 -21.15
CA ASN A 20 -19.51 2.08 -21.43
C ASN A 20 -20.64 2.19 -20.38
N THR A 21 -20.30 2.30 -19.10
CA THR A 21 -21.29 2.44 -18.02
C THR A 21 -22.10 3.74 -18.17
N LEU A 22 -21.43 4.87 -18.41
CA LEU A 22 -22.07 6.18 -18.62
C LEU A 22 -22.93 6.22 -19.88
N SER A 23 -22.45 5.63 -20.98
CA SER A 23 -23.19 5.54 -22.25
C SER A 23 -24.43 4.63 -22.14
N GLY A 24 -24.43 3.72 -21.16
CA GLY A 24 -25.55 2.82 -20.90
C GLY A 24 -26.79 3.52 -20.34
N PHE A 25 -26.74 4.79 -19.93
CA PHE A 25 -27.90 5.57 -19.53
C PHE A 25 -28.48 6.31 -20.74
N ASN A 26 -29.77 6.13 -21.02
CA ASN A 26 -30.43 6.77 -22.16
C ASN A 26 -30.81 8.21 -21.79
N SER A 27 -29.91 9.16 -22.08
CA SER A 27 -30.06 10.57 -21.72
C SER A 27 -29.61 11.49 -22.85
N GLN A 28 -30.12 12.72 -22.90
CA GLN A 28 -29.64 13.78 -23.81
C GLN A 28 -28.40 14.49 -23.24
N GLY A 29 -28.31 14.62 -21.91
CA GLY A 29 -27.17 15.17 -21.18
C GLY A 29 -27.15 14.65 -19.75
N GLN A 30 -25.98 14.61 -19.12
CA GLN A 30 -25.79 14.03 -17.80
C GLN A 30 -25.08 15.02 -16.86
N LEU A 31 -25.60 15.14 -15.64
CA LEU A 31 -24.92 15.74 -14.50
C LEU A 31 -24.38 14.60 -13.62
N LEU A 32 -23.06 14.47 -13.57
CA LEU A 32 -22.40 13.45 -12.77
C LEU A 32 -22.12 13.99 -11.36
N VAL A 33 -22.79 13.42 -10.37
CA VAL A 33 -22.64 13.76 -8.95
C VAL A 33 -21.69 12.76 -8.30
N VAL A 34 -20.46 13.17 -8.03
CA VAL A 34 -19.33 12.28 -7.68
C VAL A 34 -19.04 12.33 -6.18
N GLN A 35 -18.95 11.18 -5.51
CA GLN A 35 -18.48 11.12 -4.13
C GLN A 35 -17.03 11.64 -4.02
N ASP A 36 -16.73 12.46 -3.01
CA ASP A 36 -15.48 13.23 -2.94
C ASP A 36 -14.22 12.36 -3.02
N ASN A 37 -14.24 11.16 -2.40
CA ASN A 37 -13.16 10.18 -2.45
C ASN A 37 -12.93 9.55 -3.84
N VAL A 38 -13.94 9.55 -4.72
CA VAL A 38 -13.83 9.01 -6.09
C VAL A 38 -13.16 10.01 -7.03
N LEU A 39 -13.29 11.31 -6.73
CA LEU A 39 -12.83 12.37 -7.63
C LEU A 39 -11.30 12.32 -7.91
N PRO A 40 -10.41 12.13 -6.92
CA PRO A 40 -8.98 11.96 -7.17
C PRO A 40 -8.67 10.80 -8.12
N TYR A 41 -9.34 9.66 -7.91
CA TYR A 41 -9.21 8.48 -8.77
C TYR A 41 -9.72 8.76 -10.18
N LEU A 42 -10.86 9.44 -10.34
CA LEU A 42 -11.38 9.84 -11.66
C LEU A 42 -10.41 10.78 -12.39
N ASN A 43 -9.88 11.79 -11.71
CA ASN A 43 -8.92 12.76 -12.25
C ASN A 43 -7.56 12.13 -12.59
N SER A 44 -7.24 10.97 -12.01
CA SER A 44 -6.05 10.21 -12.35
C SER A 44 -6.19 9.44 -13.68
N LEU A 45 -7.42 9.14 -14.09
CA LEU A 45 -7.73 8.32 -15.27
C LEU A 45 -7.94 9.14 -16.53
N LEU A 46 -8.56 10.32 -16.40
CA LEU A 46 -8.98 11.14 -17.53
C LEU A 46 -9.21 12.59 -17.14
N THR A 47 -9.08 13.49 -18.12
CA THR A 47 -9.42 14.90 -17.94
C THR A 47 -10.92 15.15 -18.11
N PHE A 48 -11.43 16.27 -17.59
CA PHE A 48 -12.83 16.63 -17.80
C PHE A 48 -13.18 16.76 -19.29
N SER A 49 -12.29 17.34 -20.11
CA SER A 49 -12.48 17.42 -21.57
C SER A 49 -12.65 16.04 -22.19
N GLU A 50 -11.77 15.08 -21.85
CA GLU A 50 -11.90 13.70 -22.33
C GLU A 50 -13.20 13.04 -21.86
N LEU A 51 -13.71 13.37 -20.67
CA LEU A 51 -15.00 12.87 -20.21
C LEU A 51 -16.13 13.38 -21.09
N THR A 52 -16.18 14.70 -21.34
CA THR A 52 -17.24 15.34 -22.11
C THR A 52 -17.21 14.98 -23.60
N GLU A 53 -16.04 14.66 -24.15
CA GLU A 53 -15.91 14.24 -25.56
C GLU A 53 -16.37 12.80 -25.80
N ASN A 54 -16.21 11.92 -24.81
CA ASN A 54 -16.47 10.48 -24.96
C ASN A 54 -17.77 10.02 -24.27
N THR A 55 -18.47 10.91 -23.56
CA THR A 55 -19.69 10.60 -22.81
C THR A 55 -20.70 11.73 -22.93
N ARG A 56 -21.89 11.55 -22.37
CA ARG A 56 -22.94 12.58 -22.32
C ARG A 56 -22.85 13.47 -21.09
N VAL A 57 -21.80 13.33 -20.29
CA VAL A 57 -21.55 14.18 -19.12
C VAL A 57 -21.23 15.59 -19.57
N GLN A 58 -21.94 16.57 -19.01
CA GLN A 58 -21.73 17.99 -19.31
C GLN A 58 -21.22 18.77 -18.10
N LYS A 59 -21.53 18.30 -16.89
CA LYS A 59 -21.18 18.93 -15.62
C LYS A 59 -20.88 17.87 -14.56
N ILE A 60 -20.01 18.23 -13.62
CA ILE A 60 -19.69 17.43 -12.45
C ILE A 60 -19.97 18.27 -11.20
N VAL A 61 -20.59 17.65 -10.21
CA VAL A 61 -20.75 18.17 -8.84
C VAL A 61 -20.19 17.13 -7.88
N THR A 62 -19.59 17.55 -6.77
CA THR A 62 -19.11 16.63 -5.73
C THR A 62 -20.13 16.47 -4.61
N ILE A 63 -20.27 15.26 -4.07
CA ILE A 63 -21.07 15.01 -2.86
C ILE A 63 -20.32 15.60 -1.65
N LYS A 64 -20.69 16.82 -1.25
CA LYS A 64 -20.18 17.58 -0.11
C LYS A 64 -21.33 18.20 0.68
N ASN A 65 -21.03 18.91 1.77
CA ASN A 65 -22.01 19.75 2.44
C ASN A 65 -22.69 20.69 1.42
N ASN A 66 -24.03 20.66 1.36
CA ASN A 66 -24.88 21.41 0.41
C ASN A 66 -24.99 20.86 -1.03
N VAL A 67 -24.79 19.54 -1.26
CA VAL A 67 -25.03 18.90 -2.59
C VAL A 67 -26.32 19.38 -3.26
N GLY A 68 -27.39 19.56 -2.48
CA GLY A 68 -28.68 19.98 -3.01
C GLY A 68 -28.66 21.36 -3.68
N ASN A 69 -27.94 22.31 -3.11
CA ASN A 69 -27.81 23.65 -3.68
C ASN A 69 -26.95 23.58 -4.95
N ASP A 70 -25.81 22.88 -4.91
CA ASP A 70 -24.92 22.75 -6.07
C ASP A 70 -25.62 22.08 -7.27
N ILE A 71 -26.40 21.01 -7.00
CA ILE A 71 -27.21 20.37 -8.05
C ILE A 71 -28.26 21.35 -8.59
N THR A 72 -28.97 22.07 -7.70
CA THR A 72 -30.01 23.01 -8.11
C THR A 72 -29.46 24.16 -8.95
N ASP A 73 -28.31 24.71 -8.56
CA ASP A 73 -27.63 25.76 -9.29
C ASP A 73 -27.23 25.29 -10.71
N VAL A 74 -26.66 24.09 -10.83
CA VAL A 74 -26.31 23.52 -12.13
C VAL A 74 -27.54 23.23 -12.99
N LEU A 75 -28.59 22.63 -12.43
CA LEU A 75 -29.82 22.33 -13.16
C LEU A 75 -30.58 23.60 -13.56
N SER A 76 -30.46 24.68 -12.78
CA SER A 76 -31.03 25.99 -13.15
C SER A 76 -30.31 26.62 -14.34
N ALA A 77 -28.99 26.44 -14.42
CA ALA A 77 -28.17 26.95 -15.51
C ALA A 77 -28.26 26.09 -16.78
N VAL A 78 -28.39 24.77 -16.63
CA VAL A 78 -28.50 23.79 -17.72
C VAL A 78 -29.67 22.84 -17.44
N PRO A 79 -30.90 23.22 -17.84
CA PRO A 79 -32.08 22.38 -17.65
C PRO A 79 -32.03 21.10 -18.49
N GLY A 80 -32.63 20.02 -17.98
CA GLY A 80 -32.79 18.76 -18.72
C GLY A 80 -31.60 17.79 -18.64
N LEU A 81 -30.67 18.02 -17.71
CA LEU A 81 -29.62 17.04 -17.40
C LEU A 81 -30.16 15.93 -16.51
N ASP A 82 -29.87 14.68 -16.87
CA ASP A 82 -30.16 13.52 -16.03
C ASP A 82 -29.12 13.43 -14.91
N LEU A 83 -29.60 13.19 -13.68
CA LEU A 83 -28.76 13.03 -12.50
C LEU A 83 -28.21 11.61 -12.43
N LEU A 84 -26.88 11.49 -12.36
CA LEU A 84 -26.17 10.22 -12.16
C LEU A 84 -25.28 10.34 -10.92
N PHE A 85 -25.52 9.51 -9.91
CA PHE A 85 -24.72 9.47 -8.69
C PHE A 85 -23.59 8.46 -8.83
N LEU A 86 -22.33 8.92 -8.76
CA LEU A 86 -21.15 8.07 -8.77
C LEU A 86 -20.60 7.91 -7.34
N ILE A 87 -20.74 6.72 -6.77
CA ILE A 87 -20.38 6.41 -5.37
C ILE A 87 -19.33 5.30 -5.28
N ASP A 88 -18.58 5.24 -4.18
CA ASP A 88 -17.65 4.14 -3.88
C ASP A 88 -18.17 3.28 -2.74
N ILE A 89 -18.55 2.04 -3.05
CA ILE A 89 -19.04 1.07 -2.07
C ILE A 89 -17.96 0.14 -1.52
N ARG A 90 -16.73 0.20 -2.07
CA ARG A 90 -15.63 -0.64 -1.60
C ARG A 90 -15.18 -0.22 -0.21
N LEU A 91 -15.34 1.06 0.11
CA LEU A 91 -14.91 1.66 1.37
C LEU A 91 -15.94 1.47 2.49
N GLU A 92 -17.21 1.71 2.18
CA GLU A 92 -18.33 1.55 3.11
C GLU A 92 -19.52 0.91 2.41
N LEU A 93 -20.18 -0.04 3.09
CA LEU A 93 -21.42 -0.66 2.58
C LEU A 93 -22.64 0.27 2.72
N LYS A 94 -22.55 1.26 3.60
CA LYS A 94 -23.61 2.24 3.85
C LYS A 94 -23.52 3.36 2.83
N LEU A 95 -24.66 3.80 2.30
CA LEU A 95 -24.72 4.99 1.46
C LEU A 95 -24.34 6.24 2.24
N ASN A 96 -23.63 7.16 1.58
CA ASN A 96 -23.27 8.45 2.12
C ASN A 96 -24.53 9.19 2.64
N SER A 97 -24.41 9.80 3.84
CA SER A 97 -25.53 10.44 4.52
C SER A 97 -26.10 11.63 3.75
N ASP A 98 -25.26 12.40 3.08
CA ASP A 98 -25.67 13.59 2.32
C ASP A 98 -26.42 13.19 1.05
N LEU A 99 -25.95 12.13 0.38
CA LEU A 99 -26.69 11.52 -0.73
C LEU A 99 -28.07 11.05 -0.27
N HIS A 100 -28.13 10.33 0.84
CA HIS A 100 -29.39 9.80 1.36
C HIS A 100 -30.35 10.92 1.79
N ALA A 101 -29.85 11.98 2.42
CA ALA A 101 -30.63 13.16 2.78
C ALA A 101 -31.16 13.90 1.53
N TYR A 102 -30.33 14.05 0.50
CA TYR A 102 -30.73 14.67 -0.76
C TYR A 102 -31.86 13.88 -1.45
N LEU A 103 -31.74 12.55 -1.54
CA LEU A 103 -32.74 11.68 -2.15
C LEU A 103 -34.08 11.73 -1.39
N LYS A 104 -34.04 11.77 -0.04
CA LYS A 104 -35.24 11.93 0.80
C LYS A 104 -35.98 13.25 0.57
N LEU A 105 -35.25 14.34 0.32
CA LEU A 105 -35.85 15.68 0.17
C LEU A 105 -36.39 15.96 -1.23
N ASN A 106 -35.78 15.42 -2.28
CA ASN A 106 -36.05 15.84 -3.67
C ASN A 106 -36.97 14.90 -4.46
N ASN A 107 -37.28 13.71 -3.92
CA ASN A 107 -38.22 12.74 -4.49
C ASN A 107 -38.07 12.56 -6.01
N LEU A 108 -36.89 12.14 -6.45
CA LEU A 108 -36.54 12.04 -7.87
C LEU A 108 -37.39 10.97 -8.58
N PRO A 109 -37.80 11.20 -9.84
CA PRO A 109 -38.60 10.23 -10.58
C PRO A 109 -37.83 8.95 -10.93
N ILE A 110 -36.51 9.07 -11.13
CA ILE A 110 -35.58 7.97 -11.39
C ILE A 110 -34.29 8.28 -10.63
N VAL A 111 -33.73 7.26 -9.98
CA VAL A 111 -32.45 7.34 -9.27
C VAL A 111 -31.43 6.48 -10.01
N ASN A 112 -30.53 7.14 -10.75
CA ASN A 112 -29.43 6.48 -11.46
C ASN A 112 -28.18 6.48 -10.57
N VAL A 113 -27.69 5.30 -10.21
CA VAL A 113 -26.47 5.14 -9.41
C VAL A 113 -25.45 4.32 -10.17
N ILE A 114 -24.26 4.90 -10.32
CA ILE A 114 -23.05 4.20 -10.71
C ILE A 114 -22.25 3.95 -9.45
N PHE A 115 -21.86 2.70 -9.20
CA PHE A 115 -21.07 2.37 -8.02
C PHE A 115 -19.73 1.74 -8.41
N VAL A 116 -18.64 2.23 -7.81
CA VAL A 116 -17.31 1.67 -7.99
C VAL A 116 -17.29 0.27 -7.36
N SER A 117 -16.87 -0.73 -8.12
CA SER A 117 -16.81 -2.12 -7.67
C SER A 117 -15.64 -2.86 -8.31
N TRP A 118 -15.18 -3.94 -7.69
CA TRP A 118 -14.26 -4.86 -8.35
C TRP A 118 -15.02 -5.67 -9.41
N GLU A 119 -14.36 -6.05 -10.50
CA GLU A 119 -14.98 -6.89 -11.54
C GLU A 119 -15.50 -8.22 -10.96
N THR A 120 -14.75 -8.82 -10.04
CA THR A 120 -15.09 -10.11 -9.44
C THR A 120 -15.89 -9.99 -8.15
N GLN A 121 -16.45 -8.81 -7.84
CA GLN A 121 -17.29 -8.62 -6.67
C GLN A 121 -18.58 -9.45 -6.82
N ASN A 122 -18.79 -10.43 -5.93
CA ASN A 122 -19.94 -11.33 -6.00
C ASN A 122 -21.29 -10.60 -5.95
N SER A 123 -21.38 -9.45 -5.28
CA SER A 123 -22.61 -8.67 -5.21
C SER A 123 -23.04 -8.10 -6.57
N ASN A 124 -22.11 -7.92 -7.53
CA ASN A 124 -22.46 -7.47 -8.87
C ASN A 124 -23.42 -8.44 -9.57
N ASN A 125 -23.32 -9.74 -9.29
CA ASN A 125 -24.19 -10.77 -9.87
C ASN A 125 -25.66 -10.61 -9.44
N LEU A 126 -25.92 -9.98 -8.29
CA LEU A 126 -27.29 -9.73 -7.80
C LEU A 126 -28.06 -8.77 -8.71
N LEU A 127 -27.38 -8.01 -9.58
CA LEU A 127 -28.04 -7.15 -10.56
C LEU A 127 -28.72 -7.92 -11.70
N SER A 128 -28.31 -9.17 -11.92
CA SER A 128 -28.80 -10.02 -13.03
C SER A 128 -29.54 -11.27 -12.58
N ILE A 129 -29.57 -11.59 -11.28
CA ILE A 129 -30.19 -12.82 -10.76
C ILE A 129 -31.69 -12.59 -10.52
N GLU A 130 -32.51 -13.29 -11.29
CA GLU A 130 -33.93 -13.52 -11.01
C GLU A 130 -34.10 -14.98 -10.61
N ILE A 131 -34.55 -15.25 -9.37
CA ILE A 131 -34.66 -16.62 -8.85
C ILE A 131 -35.94 -17.29 -9.35
N ASN A 132 -37.02 -16.52 -9.50
CA ASN A 132 -38.33 -16.82 -10.12
C ASN A 132 -39.08 -15.49 -10.37
N GLU A 133 -40.22 -15.50 -11.09
CA GLU A 133 -41.03 -14.29 -11.37
C GLU A 133 -41.47 -13.51 -10.11
N GLU A 134 -41.40 -14.11 -8.91
CA GLU A 134 -41.88 -13.50 -7.65
C GLU A 134 -40.79 -13.12 -6.64
N VAL A 135 -39.53 -13.59 -6.78
CA VAL A 135 -38.50 -13.37 -5.74
C VAL A 135 -37.20 -12.83 -6.36
N LYS A 136 -36.96 -11.54 -6.16
CA LYS A 136 -35.71 -10.84 -6.49
C LYS A 136 -34.89 -10.61 -5.21
N ILE A 137 -33.63 -11.04 -5.18
CA ILE A 137 -32.70 -10.63 -4.13
C ILE A 137 -32.13 -9.27 -4.54
N HIS A 138 -32.51 -8.23 -3.81
CA HIS A 138 -32.05 -6.87 -4.09
C HIS A 138 -30.57 -6.69 -3.76
N HIS A 139 -29.89 -5.88 -4.57
CA HIS A 139 -28.54 -5.42 -4.23
C HIS A 139 -28.60 -4.58 -2.94
N PHE A 140 -27.56 -4.62 -2.09
CA PHE A 140 -27.60 -3.90 -0.80
C PHE A 140 -27.73 -2.37 -0.95
N ILE A 141 -27.29 -1.81 -2.08
CA ILE A 141 -27.55 -0.41 -2.46
C ILE A 141 -29.04 -0.21 -2.73
N GLU A 142 -29.65 -1.08 -3.54
CA GLU A 142 -31.07 -1.04 -3.87
C GLU A 142 -31.88 -1.10 -2.58
N GLN A 143 -31.55 -2.04 -1.68
CA GLN A 143 -32.21 -2.20 -0.39
C GLN A 143 -32.21 -0.92 0.46
N GLN A 144 -31.12 -0.16 0.48
CA GLN A 144 -31.05 1.12 1.21
C GLN A 144 -31.83 2.25 0.51
N LEU A 145 -31.97 2.19 -0.81
CA LEU A 145 -32.71 3.17 -1.59
C LEU A 145 -34.22 2.92 -1.55
N LEU A 146 -34.67 1.68 -1.32
CA LEU A 146 -36.09 1.30 -1.20
C LEU A 146 -36.84 2.05 -0.10
N GLU A 147 -36.14 2.61 0.90
CA GLU A 147 -36.75 3.49 1.90
C GLU A 147 -37.35 4.78 1.29
N THR A 148 -36.87 5.18 0.12
CA THR A 148 -37.15 6.48 -0.49
C THR A 148 -37.67 6.38 -1.92
N THR A 149 -37.26 5.35 -2.65
CA THR A 149 -37.47 5.21 -4.09
C THR A 149 -37.94 3.78 -4.39
N PRO A 150 -39.08 3.58 -5.08
CA PRO A 150 -39.51 2.27 -5.55
C PRO A 150 -38.46 1.54 -6.40
N ALA A 151 -38.40 0.21 -6.31
CA ALA A 151 -37.44 -0.62 -7.05
C ALA A 151 -37.44 -0.35 -8.57
N SER A 152 -38.61 -0.11 -9.18
CA SER A 152 -38.77 0.16 -10.61
C SER A 152 -38.15 1.50 -11.06
N GLN A 153 -37.83 2.38 -10.13
CA GLN A 153 -37.24 3.70 -10.38
C GLN A 153 -35.75 3.76 -10.03
N ILE A 154 -35.16 2.64 -9.57
CA ILE A 154 -33.74 2.55 -9.22
C ILE A 154 -32.99 1.88 -10.38
N ASN A 155 -31.99 2.57 -10.91
CA ASN A 155 -31.11 2.04 -11.95
C ASN A 155 -29.68 1.98 -11.43
N LEU A 156 -29.20 0.77 -11.14
CA LEU A 156 -27.86 0.52 -10.61
C LEU A 156 -26.94 -0.04 -11.70
N LYS A 157 -25.76 0.56 -11.89
CA LYS A 157 -24.73 0.02 -12.77
C LYS A 157 -23.36 0.02 -12.09
N PRO A 158 -22.60 -1.09 -12.14
CA PRO A 158 -21.25 -1.09 -11.62
C PRO A 158 -20.32 -0.34 -12.57
N TRP A 159 -19.36 0.38 -11.99
CA TRP A 159 -18.12 0.75 -12.67
C TRP A 159 -17.03 -0.19 -12.15
N GLU A 160 -16.78 -1.24 -12.93
CA GLU A 160 -15.82 -2.29 -12.59
C GLU A 160 -14.38 -1.81 -12.78
N ILE A 161 -13.66 -1.65 -11.68
CA ILE A 161 -12.30 -1.13 -11.69
C ILE A 161 -11.25 -2.23 -11.52
N LEU A 162 -10.00 -1.86 -11.82
CA LEU A 162 -8.78 -2.59 -11.51
C LEU A 162 -7.88 -1.60 -10.76
N PRO A 163 -7.03 -2.05 -9.82
CA PRO A 163 -6.02 -1.15 -9.26
C PRO A 163 -5.05 -0.72 -10.37
N ILE A 164 -4.60 0.52 -10.33
CA ILE A 164 -3.75 1.12 -11.36
C ILE A 164 -2.46 1.69 -10.75
N PRO A 165 -1.36 1.74 -11.49
CA PRO A 165 -0.13 2.34 -11.01
C PRO A 165 -0.21 3.87 -11.07
N HIS A 166 0.26 4.52 -10.01
CA HIS A 166 0.34 5.98 -9.86
C HIS A 166 1.74 6.50 -9.47
N ILE A 167 2.57 5.65 -8.86
CA ILE A 167 3.87 6.02 -8.30
C ILE A 167 5.01 5.26 -8.99
N ASP A 168 4.82 3.96 -9.22
CA ASP A 168 5.76 3.07 -9.89
C ASP A 168 5.01 1.99 -10.69
N ASP A 169 5.62 1.49 -11.76
CA ASP A 169 5.02 0.47 -12.62
C ASP A 169 4.73 -0.85 -11.92
N ASN A 170 5.44 -1.14 -10.83
CA ASN A 170 5.32 -2.36 -10.06
C ASN A 170 4.55 -2.16 -8.76
N LEU A 171 3.85 -1.02 -8.58
CA LEU A 171 3.05 -0.74 -7.40
C LEU A 171 1.58 -0.49 -7.79
N LEU A 172 0.70 -1.39 -7.34
CA LEU A 172 -0.75 -1.32 -7.49
C LEU A 172 -1.38 -1.05 -6.13
N ILE A 173 -2.01 0.12 -5.98
CA ILE A 173 -2.66 0.53 -4.74
C ILE A 173 -4.17 0.38 -4.94
N CYS A 174 -4.82 -0.37 -4.05
CA CYS A 174 -6.27 -0.60 -4.13
C CYS A 174 -7.10 0.53 -3.50
N ASP A 175 -6.48 1.33 -2.63
CA ASP A 175 -7.09 2.43 -1.85
C ASP A 175 -8.34 1.98 -1.08
N VAL A 176 -8.20 0.88 -0.32
CA VAL A 176 -9.26 0.31 0.53
C VAL A 176 -8.82 0.11 1.98
N LEU A 177 -7.60 0.51 2.35
CA LEU A 177 -7.12 0.43 3.74
C LEU A 177 -7.93 1.35 4.67
N PHE A 178 -8.43 2.46 4.15
CA PHE A 178 -9.20 3.46 4.88
C PHE A 178 -10.60 3.62 4.28
N ASN A 179 -11.60 3.89 5.12
CA ASN A 179 -12.92 4.30 4.65
C ASN A 179 -12.95 5.78 4.23
N ASP A 180 -14.12 6.28 3.82
CA ASP A 180 -14.32 7.68 3.39
C ASP A 180 -14.09 8.70 4.53
N LYS A 181 -14.13 8.26 5.79
CA LYS A 181 -13.81 9.05 6.98
C LYS A 181 -12.35 8.94 7.43
N ASN A 182 -11.50 8.31 6.62
CA ASN A 182 -10.09 8.02 6.93
C ASN A 182 -9.89 7.11 8.16
N GLU A 183 -10.86 6.28 8.50
CA GLU A 183 -10.74 5.23 9.51
C GLU A 183 -10.19 3.96 8.89
N SER A 184 -9.24 3.31 9.57
CA SER A 184 -8.63 2.08 9.05
C SER A 184 -9.61 0.91 9.09
N LEU A 185 -9.73 0.18 7.99
CA LEU A 185 -10.44 -1.11 7.95
C LEU A 185 -9.60 -2.26 8.53
N TYR A 186 -8.29 -2.07 8.63
CA TYR A 186 -7.39 -3.04 9.24
C TYR A 186 -7.37 -2.90 10.77
N THR A 187 -7.37 -1.68 11.28
CA THR A 187 -7.48 -1.39 12.72
C THR A 187 -8.52 -0.29 12.96
N PRO A 188 -9.82 -0.62 12.95
CA PRO A 188 -10.86 0.37 13.20
C PRO A 188 -10.77 0.94 14.61
N LYS A 189 -11.27 2.17 14.76
CA LYS A 189 -11.38 2.87 16.05
C LYS A 189 -12.11 2.02 17.11
N ILE A 190 -13.20 1.37 16.71
CA ILE A 190 -14.03 0.57 17.60
C ILE A 190 -13.62 -0.91 17.54
N SER A 191 -13.17 -1.47 18.66
CA SER A 191 -12.70 -2.87 18.76
C SER A 191 -13.76 -3.90 18.33
N SER A 192 -15.04 -3.64 18.60
CA SER A 192 -16.14 -4.54 18.18
C SER A 192 -16.30 -4.65 16.66
N MET A 193 -15.82 -3.66 15.91
CA MET A 193 -15.87 -3.65 14.43
C MET A 193 -14.67 -4.34 13.78
N ASN A 194 -13.63 -4.71 14.54
CA ASN A 194 -12.38 -5.32 14.03
C ASN A 194 -12.64 -6.50 13.08
N LYS A 195 -13.51 -7.43 13.48
CA LYS A 195 -13.79 -8.62 12.66
C LYS A 195 -14.52 -8.28 11.37
N ALA A 196 -15.49 -7.37 11.43
CA ALA A 196 -16.31 -7.00 10.28
C ALA A 196 -15.48 -6.24 9.24
N THR A 197 -14.78 -5.20 9.67
CA THR A 197 -13.94 -4.34 8.81
C THR A 197 -12.78 -5.11 8.18
N LYS A 198 -12.06 -5.95 8.94
CA LYS A 198 -11.02 -6.82 8.37
C LYS A 198 -11.58 -7.81 7.34
N ASN A 199 -12.80 -8.31 7.52
CA ASN A 199 -13.42 -9.18 6.52
C ASN A 199 -13.83 -8.43 5.26
N ILE A 200 -14.29 -7.18 5.36
CA ILE A 200 -14.55 -6.30 4.21
C ILE A 200 -13.24 -6.03 3.45
N LEU A 201 -12.19 -5.62 4.17
CA LEU A 201 -10.86 -5.41 3.62
C LEU A 201 -10.32 -6.65 2.91
N LYS A 202 -10.46 -7.81 3.56
CA LYS A 202 -10.10 -9.12 3.00
C LYS A 202 -10.84 -9.40 1.69
N ASP A 203 -12.16 -9.23 1.67
CA ASP A 203 -12.96 -9.47 0.47
C ASP A 203 -12.56 -8.52 -0.67
N ASN A 204 -12.38 -7.23 -0.37
CA ASN A 204 -11.87 -6.25 -1.33
C ASN A 204 -10.55 -6.69 -1.96
N MET A 205 -9.59 -7.12 -1.13
CA MET A 205 -8.27 -7.52 -1.62
C MET A 205 -8.31 -8.83 -2.42
N ILE A 206 -9.15 -9.79 -2.03
CA ILE A 206 -9.39 -11.01 -2.81
C ILE A 206 -10.00 -10.65 -4.17
N ASN A 207 -11.00 -9.78 -4.22
CA ASN A 207 -11.66 -9.38 -5.46
C ASN A 207 -10.73 -8.56 -6.37
N ALA A 208 -9.93 -7.65 -5.80
CA ALA A 208 -8.91 -6.92 -6.56
C ALA A 208 -7.91 -7.89 -7.20
N LEU A 209 -7.38 -8.84 -6.43
CA LEU A 209 -6.43 -9.84 -6.90
C LEU A 209 -7.05 -10.76 -7.97
N GLN A 210 -8.24 -11.28 -7.75
CA GLN A 210 -8.94 -12.12 -8.71
C GLN A 210 -9.25 -11.37 -10.01
N SER A 211 -9.62 -10.08 -9.93
CA SER A 211 -9.84 -9.23 -11.11
C SER A 211 -8.56 -9.04 -11.93
N ILE A 212 -7.41 -8.87 -11.28
CA ILE A 212 -6.10 -8.79 -11.96
C ILE A 212 -5.75 -10.12 -12.64
N LEU A 213 -5.91 -11.24 -11.93
CA LEU A 213 -5.60 -12.57 -12.47
C LEU A 213 -6.46 -12.88 -13.69
N LYS A 214 -7.76 -12.58 -13.63
CA LYS A 214 -8.69 -12.74 -14.75
C LYS A 214 -8.33 -11.82 -15.94
N GLN A 215 -8.09 -10.53 -15.69
CA GLN A 215 -7.75 -9.57 -16.76
C GLN A 215 -6.44 -9.91 -17.47
N THR A 216 -5.51 -10.56 -16.78
CA THR A 216 -4.18 -10.89 -17.30
C THR A 216 -4.02 -12.34 -17.73
N ASN A 217 -5.02 -13.18 -17.49
CA ASN A 217 -4.96 -14.63 -17.72
C ASN A 217 -3.73 -15.24 -17.03
N THR A 218 -3.57 -14.94 -15.73
CA THR A 218 -2.44 -15.36 -14.90
C THR A 218 -2.87 -16.45 -13.92
N ASN A 219 -2.08 -17.52 -13.81
CA ASN A 219 -2.29 -18.63 -12.89
C ASN A 219 -1.27 -18.61 -11.75
N ILE A 220 -1.76 -18.78 -10.53
CA ILE A 220 -0.92 -18.94 -9.34
C ILE A 220 -0.42 -20.39 -9.27
N THR A 221 0.89 -20.56 -9.07
CA THR A 221 1.53 -21.87 -8.92
C THR A 221 1.81 -22.20 -7.46
N HIS A 222 2.37 -21.22 -6.75
CA HIS A 222 2.74 -21.30 -5.34
C HIS A 222 2.24 -20.06 -4.62
N SER A 223 1.85 -20.23 -3.36
CA SER A 223 1.57 -19.11 -2.49
C SER A 223 2.23 -19.28 -1.13
N VAL A 224 2.69 -18.17 -0.56
CA VAL A 224 3.14 -18.09 0.83
C VAL A 224 2.38 -16.98 1.53
N ALA A 225 1.81 -17.26 2.70
CA ALA A 225 1.07 -16.29 3.48
C ALA A 225 1.72 -16.14 4.85
N PHE A 226 1.90 -14.89 5.31
CA PHE A 226 2.31 -14.54 6.67
C PHE A 226 1.17 -13.80 7.37
N GLY A 227 0.62 -14.41 8.42
CA GLY A 227 -0.54 -13.93 9.19
C GLY A 227 -1.83 -14.71 8.92
N ASP A 228 -2.78 -14.63 9.84
CA ASP A 228 -4.04 -15.40 9.79
C ASP A 228 -5.02 -14.88 8.73
N LEU A 229 -5.10 -13.56 8.52
CA LEU A 229 -5.85 -12.93 7.45
C LEU A 229 -5.27 -13.30 6.08
N SER A 230 -3.93 -13.26 5.94
CA SER A 230 -3.20 -13.66 4.74
C SER A 230 -3.47 -15.12 4.38
N LYS A 231 -3.40 -16.05 5.35
CA LYS A 231 -3.74 -17.46 5.12
C LYS A 231 -5.19 -17.63 4.69
N SER A 232 -6.12 -16.96 5.38
CA SER A 232 -7.54 -16.95 5.02
C SER A 232 -7.77 -16.43 3.60
N MET A 233 -7.03 -15.40 3.16
CA MET A 233 -7.10 -14.87 1.80
C MET A 233 -6.70 -15.89 0.75
N VAL A 234 -5.54 -16.56 0.95
CA VAL A 234 -5.07 -17.59 0.02
C VAL A 234 -6.08 -18.71 -0.12
N TYR A 235 -6.62 -19.22 0.99
CA TYR A 235 -7.61 -20.30 0.98
C TYR A 235 -8.89 -19.90 0.22
N ILE A 236 -9.47 -18.73 0.54
CA ILE A 236 -10.70 -18.26 -0.09
C ILE A 236 -10.47 -17.97 -1.58
N LEU A 237 -9.35 -17.34 -1.94
CA LEU A 237 -9.02 -17.05 -3.34
C LEU A 237 -8.88 -18.35 -4.14
N LYS A 238 -8.15 -19.35 -3.59
CA LYS A 238 -7.98 -20.66 -4.22
C LYS A 238 -9.34 -21.33 -4.43
N GLN A 239 -10.17 -21.38 -3.40
CA GLN A 239 -11.52 -21.93 -3.47
C GLN A 239 -12.37 -21.23 -4.53
N ARG A 240 -12.35 -19.89 -4.60
CA ARG A 240 -13.10 -19.11 -5.61
C ARG A 240 -12.66 -19.42 -7.02
N ILE A 241 -11.35 -19.46 -7.25
CA ILE A 241 -10.78 -19.77 -8.58
C ILE A 241 -11.11 -21.20 -8.99
N GLU A 242 -10.99 -22.18 -8.09
CA GLU A 242 -11.31 -23.57 -8.36
C GLU A 242 -12.81 -23.78 -8.63
N SER A 243 -13.69 -23.11 -7.90
CA SER A 243 -15.15 -23.21 -8.09
C SER A 243 -15.65 -22.60 -9.41
N GLN A 244 -14.86 -21.75 -10.05
CA GLN A 244 -15.20 -21.09 -11.31
C GLN A 244 -14.70 -21.86 -12.55
N ARG A 245 -13.91 -22.92 -12.36
CA ARG A 245 -13.42 -23.75 -13.46
C ARG A 245 -14.58 -24.56 -14.04
N ASP A 246 -14.72 -24.53 -15.35
CA ASP A 246 -15.61 -25.44 -16.06
C ASP A 246 -14.88 -26.74 -16.45
N THR A 247 -15.62 -27.72 -16.99
CA THR A 247 -15.05 -28.99 -17.45
C THR A 247 -13.99 -28.82 -18.54
N THR A 248 -14.06 -27.71 -19.27
CA THR A 248 -13.11 -27.35 -20.33
C THR A 248 -11.81 -26.83 -19.71
N ASP A 249 -11.90 -25.99 -18.69
CA ASP A 249 -10.76 -25.49 -17.90
C ASP A 249 -10.04 -26.63 -17.20
N GLU A 250 -10.78 -27.59 -16.64
CA GLU A 250 -10.22 -28.81 -16.05
C GLU A 250 -9.46 -29.64 -17.09
N PHE A 251 -10.05 -29.86 -18.27
CA PHE A 251 -9.39 -30.55 -19.37
C PHE A 251 -8.13 -29.80 -19.85
N ILE A 252 -8.21 -28.47 -19.98
CA ILE A 252 -7.10 -27.59 -20.36
C ILE A 252 -5.97 -27.67 -19.33
N VAL A 253 -6.29 -27.65 -18.04
CA VAL A 253 -5.33 -27.87 -16.95
C VAL A 253 -4.67 -29.24 -17.14
N GLU A 254 -5.44 -30.32 -17.23
CA GLU A 254 -4.89 -31.67 -17.35
C GLU A 254 -4.03 -31.89 -18.63
N THR A 255 -4.42 -31.30 -19.77
CA THR A 255 -3.69 -31.47 -21.04
C THR A 255 -2.54 -30.50 -21.25
N LEU A 256 -2.65 -29.22 -20.84
CA LEU A 256 -1.61 -28.21 -21.09
C LEU A 256 -0.43 -28.27 -20.12
N TYR A 257 -0.61 -28.79 -18.90
CA TYR A 257 0.54 -29.02 -17.99
C TYR A 257 1.46 -30.15 -18.47
N SER A 258 1.11 -30.87 -19.55
CA SER A 258 1.96 -31.86 -20.21
C SER A 258 2.85 -31.30 -21.34
N GLY A 259 2.67 -30.04 -21.77
CA GLY A 259 3.53 -29.45 -22.80
C GLY A 259 3.09 -28.07 -23.30
N ASN A 260 3.86 -27.03 -22.94
CA ASN A 260 3.79 -25.64 -23.42
C ASN A 260 2.52 -24.84 -23.04
N ASN A 261 2.55 -24.20 -21.86
CA ASN A 261 1.50 -23.27 -21.42
C ASN A 261 1.54 -21.92 -22.18
N SER A 262 0.36 -21.42 -22.56
CA SER A 262 0.08 -20.03 -22.98
C SER A 262 -0.29 -19.10 -21.81
N LEU A 263 -0.48 -19.65 -20.62
CA LEU A 263 -0.82 -18.95 -19.38
C LEU A 263 0.45 -18.45 -18.66
N ILE A 264 0.36 -17.29 -18.01
CA ILE A 264 1.47 -16.75 -17.21
C ILE A 264 1.43 -17.41 -15.84
N GLU A 265 2.54 -18.00 -15.43
CA GLU A 265 2.70 -18.58 -14.09
C GLU A 265 3.27 -17.52 -13.14
N THR A 266 2.70 -17.43 -11.94
CA THR A 266 3.15 -16.50 -10.89
C THR A 266 3.20 -17.17 -9.52
N ASP A 267 4.06 -16.63 -8.66
CA ASP A 267 3.94 -16.85 -7.21
C ASP A 267 3.06 -15.76 -6.58
N LEU A 268 2.45 -16.08 -5.43
CA LEU A 268 1.67 -15.15 -4.63
C LEU A 268 2.18 -15.12 -3.18
N LEU A 269 2.80 -14.02 -2.76
CA LEU A 269 3.28 -13.84 -1.39
C LEU A 269 2.40 -12.80 -0.69
N ILE A 270 1.74 -13.14 0.41
CA ILE A 270 0.85 -12.24 1.15
C ILE A 270 1.39 -11.99 2.56
N PHE A 271 1.51 -10.73 2.95
CA PHE A 271 2.04 -10.28 4.23
C PHE A 271 1.06 -9.37 4.97
N GLU A 272 0.83 -9.65 6.25
CA GLU A 272 0.10 -8.76 7.16
C GLU A 272 1.04 -7.81 7.90
N ARG A 273 0.63 -6.54 8.06
CA ARG A 273 1.42 -5.51 8.76
C ARG A 273 1.82 -5.91 10.17
N SER A 274 1.01 -6.73 10.85
CA SER A 274 1.32 -7.20 12.22
C SER A 274 2.57 -8.10 12.33
N ILE A 275 3.08 -8.60 11.20
CA ILE A 275 4.31 -9.40 11.12
C ILE A 275 5.57 -8.51 11.27
N ASP A 276 5.47 -7.25 10.84
CA ASP A 276 6.50 -6.24 10.98
C ASP A 276 5.87 -4.90 11.41
N PRO A 277 5.47 -4.75 12.68
CA PRO A 277 4.87 -3.52 13.18
C PRO A 277 5.86 -2.35 13.30
N LEU A 278 7.17 -2.62 13.27
CA LEU A 278 8.21 -1.63 13.56
C LEU A 278 8.48 -0.73 12.35
N THR A 279 8.75 -1.31 11.17
CA THR A 279 9.13 -0.56 9.97
C THR A 279 8.23 0.65 9.65
N PRO A 280 6.88 0.58 9.70
CA PRO A 280 6.04 1.74 9.41
C PRO A 280 6.19 2.87 10.45
N LEU A 281 6.64 2.60 11.67
CA LEU A 281 6.86 3.62 12.70
C LEU A 281 8.15 4.40 12.47
N LEU A 282 9.11 3.80 11.76
CA LEU A 282 10.43 4.38 11.49
C LEU A 282 10.34 5.56 10.53
N THR A 283 11.27 6.48 10.66
CA THR A 283 11.36 7.66 9.80
C THR A 283 11.88 7.27 8.41
N GLN A 284 11.12 7.63 7.38
CA GLN A 284 11.46 7.28 6.00
C GLN A 284 12.52 8.21 5.42
N LEU A 285 13.61 7.65 4.88
CA LEU A 285 14.75 8.43 4.35
C LEU A 285 14.89 8.41 2.83
N THR A 286 13.96 7.78 2.10
CA THR A 286 13.90 7.92 0.63
C THR A 286 13.21 9.21 0.23
N TYR A 287 13.44 9.72 -0.99
CA TYR A 287 12.79 10.95 -1.45
C TYR A 287 11.25 10.87 -1.38
N SER A 288 10.63 9.81 -1.90
CA SER A 288 9.19 9.62 -1.78
C SER A 288 8.72 9.42 -0.34
N GLY A 289 9.56 8.77 0.48
CA GLY A 289 9.24 8.48 1.87
C GLY A 289 9.24 9.72 2.75
N ILE A 290 10.26 10.58 2.63
CA ILE A 290 10.36 11.80 3.43
C ILE A 290 9.31 12.83 3.03
N ILE A 291 8.97 12.92 1.72
CA ILE A 291 7.82 13.71 1.26
C ILE A 291 6.53 13.20 1.91
N ASP A 292 6.38 11.88 2.02
CA ASP A 292 5.19 11.31 2.65
C ASP A 292 5.12 11.57 4.16
N ASP A 293 6.24 11.46 4.86
CA ASP A 293 6.33 11.71 6.31
C ASP A 293 6.10 13.19 6.67
N ILE A 294 6.56 14.14 5.84
CA ILE A 294 6.45 15.58 6.14
C ILE A 294 5.20 16.21 5.52
N TYR A 295 4.86 15.86 4.28
CA TYR A 295 3.79 16.52 3.51
C TYR A 295 2.61 15.63 3.13
N SER A 296 2.60 14.35 3.52
CA SER A 296 1.57 13.36 3.15
C SER A 296 1.40 13.21 1.63
N LEU A 297 2.15 12.27 1.04
CA LEU A 297 2.06 11.93 -0.37
C LEU A 297 0.90 10.97 -0.59
N GLY A 298 -0.11 11.41 -1.34
CA GLY A 298 -1.25 10.61 -1.74
C GLY A 298 -0.87 9.47 -2.68
N SER A 299 -1.70 8.42 -2.69
CA SER A 299 -1.54 7.29 -3.60
C SER A 299 -1.67 7.69 -5.07
N ASP A 300 -2.29 8.83 -5.37
CA ASP A 300 -2.43 9.43 -6.70
C ASP A 300 -1.20 10.26 -7.14
N GLY A 301 -0.15 10.31 -6.31
CA GLY A 301 1.06 11.09 -6.54
C GLY A 301 0.93 12.57 -6.21
N LYS A 302 -0.18 13.01 -5.60
CA LYS A 302 -0.38 14.40 -5.18
C LYS A 302 0.06 14.62 -3.74
N ILE A 303 0.73 15.74 -3.48
CA ILE A 303 1.11 16.15 -2.13
C ILE A 303 -0.07 16.90 -1.48
N LYS A 304 -0.44 16.53 -0.25
CA LYS A 304 -1.52 17.20 0.46
C LYS A 304 -1.15 18.67 0.75
N GLY A 305 -2.07 19.59 0.47
CA GLY A 305 -1.88 21.02 0.73
C GLY A 305 -0.94 21.75 -0.25
N LYS A 306 -0.32 21.05 -1.21
CA LYS A 306 0.50 21.67 -2.27
C LYS A 306 -0.11 21.38 -3.64
N ASP A 307 0.07 22.31 -4.59
CA ASP A 307 -0.34 22.11 -5.99
C ASP A 307 0.76 21.37 -6.79
N ILE A 308 1.23 20.26 -6.23
CA ILE A 308 2.28 19.41 -6.82
C ILE A 308 1.70 18.01 -6.97
N LYS A 309 1.73 17.49 -8.20
CA LYS A 309 1.35 16.12 -8.54
C LYS A 309 2.42 15.51 -9.43
N PHE A 310 3.06 14.44 -8.93
CA PHE A 310 4.10 13.74 -9.68
C PHE A 310 3.47 12.89 -10.79
N ASP A 311 3.88 13.13 -12.03
CA ASP A 311 3.48 12.29 -13.17
C ASP A 311 4.51 11.18 -13.34
N TYR A 312 4.24 10.00 -12.77
CA TYR A 312 5.19 8.89 -12.87
C TYR A 312 5.43 8.38 -14.31
N ILE A 313 4.59 8.74 -15.28
CA ILE A 313 4.74 8.31 -16.67
C ILE A 313 5.66 9.26 -17.43
N LYS A 314 5.46 10.58 -17.27
CA LYS A 314 6.18 11.62 -18.02
C LYS A 314 7.42 12.13 -17.31
N ASP A 315 7.41 12.17 -15.99
CA ASP A 315 8.50 12.73 -15.19
C ASP A 315 9.63 11.71 -15.01
N SER A 316 10.63 11.81 -15.87
CA SER A 316 11.85 11.00 -15.76
C SER A 316 12.69 11.35 -14.53
N ASN A 317 12.60 12.58 -14.02
CA ASN A 317 13.34 12.99 -12.82
C ASN A 317 12.77 12.29 -11.60
N TRP A 318 11.44 12.25 -11.45
CA TRP A 318 10.77 11.47 -10.41
C TRP A 318 11.21 10.00 -10.41
N GLN A 319 11.26 9.35 -11.59
CA GLN A 319 11.69 7.95 -11.69
C GLN A 319 13.11 7.72 -11.18
N ASN A 320 14.02 8.68 -11.38
CA ASN A 320 15.41 8.61 -10.95
C ASN A 320 15.60 8.95 -9.47
N LEU A 321 14.73 9.79 -8.90
CA LEU A 321 14.92 10.36 -7.56
C LEU A 321 14.10 9.66 -6.46
N LYS A 322 12.87 9.22 -6.76
CA LYS A 322 11.87 8.81 -5.74
C LYS A 322 12.35 7.79 -4.71
N PHE A 323 13.12 6.79 -5.15
CA PHE A 323 13.60 5.69 -4.29
C PHE A 323 15.06 5.84 -3.86
N SER A 324 15.67 6.99 -4.15
CA SER A 324 17.01 7.31 -3.68
C SER A 324 16.93 7.87 -2.26
N ASN A 325 17.96 7.63 -1.46
CA ASN A 325 18.09 8.26 -0.15
C ASN A 325 18.16 9.78 -0.30
N PHE A 326 17.49 10.50 0.59
CA PHE A 326 17.37 11.95 0.54
C PHE A 326 18.73 12.67 0.56
N GLY A 327 19.69 12.18 1.35
CA GLY A 327 21.05 12.72 1.43
C GLY A 327 21.84 12.64 0.12
N THR A 328 21.42 11.80 -0.82
CA THR A 328 22.08 11.66 -2.14
C THR A 328 21.49 12.55 -3.23
N LEU A 329 20.37 13.24 -2.97
CA LEU A 329 19.62 13.96 -4.00
C LEU A 329 20.34 15.22 -4.51
N GLY A 330 21.07 15.94 -3.65
CA GLY A 330 21.79 17.15 -4.06
C GLY A 330 22.75 16.91 -5.24
N PRO A 331 23.70 15.96 -5.12
CA PRO A 331 24.56 15.55 -6.23
C PRO A 331 23.79 15.04 -7.46
N MET A 332 22.71 14.28 -7.27
CA MET A 332 21.88 13.77 -8.37
C MET A 332 21.18 14.89 -9.15
N LEU A 333 20.57 15.86 -8.44
CA LEU A 333 19.92 17.03 -9.03
C LEU A 333 20.91 17.91 -9.80
N ASN A 334 22.11 18.12 -9.25
CA ASN A 334 23.17 18.87 -9.95
C ASN A 334 23.59 18.15 -11.24
N LYS A 335 23.73 16.81 -11.20
CA LYS A 335 24.01 16.02 -12.40
C LYS A 335 22.89 16.16 -13.44
N LEU A 336 21.63 15.99 -13.05
CA LEU A 336 20.47 16.17 -13.93
C LEU A 336 20.42 17.59 -14.53
N ALA A 337 20.75 18.62 -13.75
CA ALA A 337 20.82 20.00 -14.23
C ALA A 337 21.91 20.22 -15.28
N LYS A 338 23.12 19.67 -15.06
CA LYS A 338 24.22 19.73 -16.03
C LYS A 338 23.90 18.96 -17.31
N ASP A 339 23.30 17.77 -17.18
CA ASP A 339 22.90 16.93 -18.32
C ASP A 339 21.81 17.64 -19.15
N LEU A 340 20.86 18.32 -18.50
CA LEU A 340 19.84 19.12 -19.17
C LEU A 340 20.44 20.36 -19.85
N GLN A 341 21.36 21.07 -19.18
CA GLN A 341 22.04 22.23 -19.76
C GLN A 341 22.83 21.84 -21.02
N ALA A 342 23.57 20.71 -20.98
CA ALA A 342 24.29 20.19 -22.13
C ALA A 342 23.35 19.88 -23.32
N GLN A 343 22.13 19.38 -23.06
CA GLN A 343 21.13 19.17 -24.10
C GLN A 343 20.63 20.49 -24.72
N TYR A 344 20.46 21.54 -23.92
CA TYR A 344 20.15 22.88 -24.44
C TYR A 344 21.30 23.47 -25.27
N ASP A 345 22.55 23.30 -24.81
CA ASP A 345 23.73 23.83 -25.48
C ASP A 345 24.00 23.14 -26.84
N SER A 346 23.49 21.91 -27.04
CA SER A 346 23.52 21.20 -28.33
C SER A 346 22.86 21.99 -29.47
N ARG A 347 21.96 22.94 -29.15
CA ARG A 347 21.40 23.90 -30.10
C ARG A 347 22.48 24.67 -30.86
N HIS A 348 23.56 25.05 -30.16
CA HIS A 348 24.65 25.81 -30.75
C HIS A 348 25.52 24.98 -31.70
N GLN A 349 25.36 23.65 -31.68
CA GLN A 349 26.08 22.70 -32.53
C GLN A 349 25.28 22.29 -33.78
N ALA A 350 24.01 22.70 -33.89
CA ALA A 350 23.16 22.37 -35.03
C ALA A 350 23.44 23.30 -36.23
N GLU A 351 24.17 22.79 -37.24
CA GLU A 351 24.57 23.57 -38.43
C GLU A 351 23.64 23.31 -39.63
N THR A 352 23.00 22.14 -39.68
CA THR A 352 22.10 21.77 -40.78
C THR A 352 20.63 22.05 -40.45
N VAL A 353 19.82 22.33 -41.49
CA VAL A 353 18.36 22.52 -41.36
C VAL A 353 17.68 21.28 -40.72
N GLY A 354 18.21 20.08 -40.98
CA GLY A 354 17.72 18.84 -40.38
C GLY A 354 17.98 18.74 -38.88
N GLU A 355 19.15 19.17 -38.41
CA GLU A 355 19.49 19.20 -36.97
C GLU A 355 18.71 20.29 -36.23
N ILE A 356 18.54 21.46 -36.84
CA ILE A 356 17.70 22.53 -36.29
C ILE A 356 16.27 22.03 -36.10
N LYS A 357 15.71 21.35 -37.12
CA LYS A 357 14.37 20.76 -37.02
C LYS A 357 14.28 19.74 -35.87
N LYS A 358 15.23 18.80 -35.77
CA LYS A 358 15.27 17.82 -34.67
C LYS A 358 15.32 18.48 -33.30
N PHE A 359 16.11 19.54 -33.15
CA PHE A 359 16.18 20.29 -31.89
C PHE A 359 14.84 20.96 -31.57
N VAL A 360 14.24 21.67 -32.53
CA VAL A 360 12.93 22.32 -32.37
C VAL A 360 11.85 21.30 -31.99
N ASP A 361 11.86 20.12 -32.63
CA ASP A 361 10.93 19.03 -32.31
C ASP A 361 11.11 18.51 -30.86
N SER A 362 12.33 18.53 -30.32
CA SER A 362 12.65 18.13 -28.92
C SER A 362 12.48 19.25 -27.87
N LEU A 363 12.30 20.51 -28.28
CA LEU A 363 12.32 21.66 -27.38
C LEU A 363 11.19 21.59 -26.33
N GLY A 364 10.01 21.11 -26.73
CA GLY A 364 8.88 20.94 -25.82
C GLY A 364 9.19 19.97 -24.66
N SER A 365 9.81 18.83 -24.96
CA SER A 365 10.21 17.86 -23.92
C SER A 365 11.31 18.41 -23.01
N LEU A 366 12.27 19.18 -23.55
CA LEU A 366 13.32 19.80 -22.75
C LEU A 366 12.76 20.87 -21.80
N GLN A 367 11.76 21.64 -22.23
CA GLN A 367 11.07 22.62 -21.38
C GLN A 367 10.28 21.92 -20.26
N GLU A 368 9.61 20.81 -20.58
CA GLU A 368 8.89 20.00 -19.59
C GLU A 368 9.85 19.38 -18.55
N GLN A 369 10.98 18.81 -18.99
CA GLN A 369 12.03 18.31 -18.09
C GLN A 369 12.62 19.40 -17.21
N GLN A 370 12.83 20.61 -17.75
CA GLN A 370 13.30 21.76 -16.97
C GLN A 370 12.28 22.16 -15.90
N LYS A 371 10.99 22.14 -16.22
CA LYS A 371 9.90 22.40 -15.28
C LYS A 371 9.93 21.37 -14.13
N TYR A 372 9.94 20.08 -14.43
CA TYR A 372 9.99 19.03 -13.41
C TYR A 372 11.26 19.11 -12.54
N LEU A 373 12.42 19.35 -13.15
CA LEU A 373 13.67 19.49 -12.40
C LEU A 373 13.61 20.68 -11.43
N LYS A 374 13.03 21.81 -11.86
CA LYS A 374 12.81 22.97 -10.99
C LYS A 374 11.87 22.64 -9.84
N GLU A 375 10.75 21.97 -10.10
CA GLU A 375 9.80 21.53 -9.07
C GLU A 375 10.48 20.63 -8.03
N HIS A 376 11.24 19.63 -8.46
CA HIS A 376 12.00 18.75 -7.55
C HIS A 376 13.09 19.49 -6.77
N THR A 377 13.79 20.43 -7.41
CA THR A 377 14.81 21.24 -6.74
C THR A 377 14.20 22.08 -5.63
N ASN A 378 13.10 22.78 -5.93
CA ASN A 378 12.38 23.58 -4.94
C ASN A 378 11.86 22.72 -3.79
N LEU A 379 11.21 21.60 -4.10
CA LEU A 379 10.67 20.72 -3.07
C LEU A 379 11.80 20.10 -2.21
N CYS A 380 12.93 19.74 -2.81
CA CYS A 380 14.08 19.24 -2.05
C CYS A 380 14.64 20.31 -1.11
N SER A 381 14.70 21.58 -1.55
CA SER A 381 15.10 22.69 -0.70
C SER A 381 14.11 22.94 0.45
N GLU A 382 12.81 22.84 0.19
CA GLU A 382 11.78 22.95 1.23
C GLU A 382 11.89 21.82 2.26
N VAL A 383 12.07 20.57 1.81
CA VAL A 383 12.28 19.43 2.73
C VAL A 383 13.55 19.62 3.55
N LEU A 384 14.65 20.09 2.95
CA LEU A 384 15.90 20.36 3.68
C LEU A 384 15.69 21.40 4.78
N ASP A 385 15.00 22.50 4.46
CA ASP A 385 14.69 23.55 5.43
C ASP A 385 13.82 23.01 6.58
N ASP A 386 12.81 22.19 6.26
CA ASP A 386 11.97 21.54 7.28
C ASP A 386 12.78 20.57 8.16
N VAL A 387 13.69 19.80 7.59
CA VAL A 387 14.51 18.83 8.34
C VAL A 387 15.56 19.52 9.23
N GLU A 388 16.13 20.64 8.79
CA GLU A 388 17.20 21.35 9.49
C GLU A 388 16.68 22.39 10.49
N ASN A 389 15.63 23.14 10.13
CA ASN A 389 15.24 24.37 10.83
C ASN A 389 13.85 24.31 11.48
N ASN A 390 13.00 23.32 11.18
CA ASN A 390 11.66 23.26 11.74
C ASN A 390 11.65 22.67 13.16
N GLU A 391 11.58 23.56 14.15
CA GLU A 391 11.55 23.20 15.58
C GLU A 391 10.38 22.26 15.94
N THR A 392 9.24 22.36 15.26
CA THR A 392 8.06 21.52 15.53
C THR A 392 8.27 20.08 15.05
N LEU A 393 8.99 19.89 13.94
CA LEU A 393 9.35 18.57 13.45
C LEU A 393 10.47 17.95 14.32
N ASN A 394 11.40 18.78 14.78
CA ASN A 394 12.55 18.36 15.60
C ASN A 394 13.27 17.13 15.01
N PHE A 395 13.34 17.09 13.68
CA PHE A 395 13.59 15.87 12.92
C PHE A 395 14.88 15.18 13.33
N LYS A 396 15.99 15.93 13.39
CA LYS A 396 17.30 15.40 13.76
C LYS A 396 17.33 14.78 15.16
N LYS A 397 16.81 15.48 16.18
CA LYS A 397 16.75 14.98 17.58
C LYS A 397 15.99 13.66 17.65
N LEU A 398 14.86 13.57 16.95
CA LEU A 398 14.02 12.36 16.94
C LEU A 398 14.66 11.22 16.14
N LEU A 399 15.32 11.53 15.03
CA LEU A 399 16.02 10.56 14.19
C LEU A 399 17.21 9.93 14.91
N ASP A 400 18.02 10.76 15.57
CA ASP A 400 19.18 10.32 16.36
C ASP A 400 18.71 9.41 17.52
N LEU A 401 17.64 9.80 18.23
CA LEU A 401 17.05 8.99 19.29
C LEU A 401 16.46 7.67 18.75
N GLU A 402 15.76 7.70 17.61
CA GLU A 402 15.26 6.51 16.94
C GLU A 402 16.41 5.54 16.64
N GLN A 403 17.49 6.03 16.05
CA GLN A 403 18.68 5.23 15.75
C GLN A 403 19.33 4.65 17.01
N ASP A 404 19.51 5.45 18.06
CA ASP A 404 20.11 5.00 19.32
C ASP A 404 19.29 3.91 20.00
N ILE A 405 17.96 4.00 19.97
CA ILE A 405 17.05 2.97 20.51
C ILE A 405 17.20 1.68 19.71
N LEU A 406 17.21 1.77 18.37
CA LEU A 406 17.26 0.59 17.51
C LEU A 406 18.60 -0.16 17.60
N LEU A 407 19.70 0.58 17.69
CA LEU A 407 21.06 0.04 17.87
C LEU A 407 21.35 -0.36 19.33
N ASN A 408 20.44 -0.04 20.26
CA ASN A 408 20.62 -0.27 21.69
C ASN A 408 21.89 0.43 22.23
N ASN A 409 22.16 1.64 21.72
CA ASN A 409 23.18 2.57 22.23
C ASN A 409 22.71 3.23 23.52
N ILE A 410 21.40 3.44 23.63
CA ILE A 410 20.71 3.89 24.84
C ILE A 410 19.97 2.70 25.46
N ASP A 411 20.04 2.54 26.78
CA ASP A 411 19.32 1.48 27.46
C ASP A 411 17.82 1.81 27.62
N HIS A 412 17.03 0.80 28.00
CA HIS A 412 15.59 0.98 28.21
C HIS A 412 15.25 2.11 29.19
N SER A 413 15.98 2.24 30.30
CA SER A 413 15.65 3.19 31.37
C SER A 413 15.92 4.62 30.91
N ASN A 414 17.10 4.86 30.34
CA ASN A 414 17.48 6.15 29.78
C ASN A 414 16.58 6.53 28.60
N SER A 415 16.18 5.57 27.76
CA SER A 415 15.22 5.81 26.67
C SER A 415 13.90 6.37 27.20
N CYS A 416 13.39 5.82 28.30
CA CYS A 416 12.16 6.29 28.93
C CYS A 416 12.35 7.69 29.56
N GLU A 417 13.50 7.95 30.16
CA GLU A 417 13.82 9.25 30.77
C GLU A 417 13.91 10.36 29.73
N VAL A 418 14.59 10.12 28.60
CA VAL A 418 14.65 11.08 27.48
C VAL A 418 13.25 11.37 26.92
N ILE A 419 12.36 10.37 26.83
CA ILE A 419 10.98 10.62 26.40
C ILE A 419 10.20 11.47 27.41
N LEU A 420 10.38 11.22 28.71
CA LEU A 420 9.76 12.05 29.75
C LEU A 420 10.25 13.50 29.64
N GLU A 421 11.55 13.72 29.44
CA GLU A 421 12.11 15.05 29.17
C GLU A 421 11.46 15.72 27.97
N ILE A 422 11.29 15.01 26.85
CA ILE A 422 10.62 15.53 25.65
C ILE A 422 9.15 15.90 25.93
N ILE A 423 8.44 15.09 26.73
CA ILE A 423 7.07 15.40 27.16
C ILE A 423 7.05 16.70 27.98
N TYR A 424 7.97 16.85 28.94
CA TYR A 424 8.05 18.04 29.79
C TYR A 424 8.46 19.31 29.02
N GLU A 425 9.37 19.19 28.05
CA GLU A 425 9.75 20.29 27.16
C GLU A 425 8.57 20.81 26.33
N ASN A 426 7.58 19.94 26.05
CA ASN A 426 6.41 20.22 25.21
C ASN A 426 6.78 20.84 23.84
N SER A 427 7.95 20.46 23.31
CA SER A 427 8.52 20.99 22.08
C SER A 427 8.22 20.13 20.85
N VAL A 428 7.76 18.88 21.07
CA VAL A 428 7.55 17.88 20.02
C VAL A 428 6.07 17.53 19.92
N ASN A 429 5.57 17.36 18.70
CA ASN A 429 4.20 16.92 18.45
C ASN A 429 3.92 15.55 19.12
N ARG A 430 2.78 15.45 19.82
CA ARG A 430 2.28 14.23 20.47
C ARG A 430 2.47 12.97 19.62
N LYS A 431 2.21 13.04 18.31
CA LYS A 431 2.31 11.88 17.41
C LYS A 431 3.72 11.30 17.32
N HIS A 432 4.75 12.15 17.30
CA HIS A 432 6.14 11.69 17.28
C HIS A 432 6.54 11.03 18.60
N ILE A 433 6.08 11.57 19.73
CA ILE A 433 6.31 10.98 21.06
C ILE A 433 5.65 9.60 21.15
N ILE A 434 4.40 9.47 20.71
CA ILE A 434 3.69 8.19 20.68
C ILE A 434 4.39 7.18 19.75
N ARG A 435 4.87 7.61 18.57
CA ARG A 435 5.67 6.75 17.67
C ARG A 435 6.92 6.23 18.36
N LEU A 436 7.71 7.10 19.01
CA LEU A 436 8.91 6.70 19.73
C LEU A 436 8.61 5.75 20.89
N LEU A 437 7.54 5.99 21.66
CA LEU A 437 7.10 5.07 22.70
C LEU A 437 6.77 3.68 22.16
N CYS A 438 6.16 3.60 20.98
CA CYS A 438 5.90 2.32 20.32
C CYS A 438 7.21 1.64 19.89
N ILE A 439 8.15 2.39 19.32
CA ILE A 439 9.48 1.87 18.94
C ILE A 439 10.21 1.33 20.18
N ILE A 440 10.24 2.07 21.30
CA ILE A 440 10.87 1.61 22.55
C ILE A 440 10.20 0.33 23.05
N SER A 441 8.86 0.30 23.06
CA SER A 441 8.08 -0.86 23.52
C SER A 441 8.36 -2.10 22.67
N LEU A 442 8.36 -1.98 21.34
CA LEU A 442 8.69 -3.08 20.42
C LEU A 442 10.15 -3.53 20.56
N CYS A 443 11.08 -2.57 20.67
CA CYS A 443 12.50 -2.88 20.76
C CYS A 443 12.86 -3.64 22.04
N HIS A 444 12.26 -3.25 23.17
CA HIS A 444 12.58 -3.80 24.49
C HIS A 444 11.56 -4.81 25.05
N GLY A 445 10.59 -5.24 24.22
CA GLY A 445 9.58 -6.21 24.63
C GLY A 445 8.68 -5.71 25.77
N GLY A 446 8.13 -4.51 25.61
CA GLY A 446 7.29 -3.81 26.59
C GLY A 446 8.07 -2.85 27.49
N ILE A 447 7.35 -1.90 28.07
CA ILE A 447 7.87 -0.90 29.01
C ILE A 447 7.80 -1.47 30.43
N LYS A 448 8.84 -1.26 31.25
CA LYS A 448 8.82 -1.58 32.69
C LYS A 448 7.59 -0.94 33.35
N ASP A 449 6.85 -1.68 34.18
CA ASP A 449 5.54 -1.25 34.71
C ASP A 449 5.58 0.09 35.46
N SER A 450 6.66 0.39 36.17
CA SER A 450 6.86 1.69 36.84
C SER A 450 6.88 2.85 35.83
N TYR A 451 7.75 2.78 34.82
CA TYR A 451 7.85 3.78 33.76
C TYR A 451 6.57 3.83 32.93
N TYR A 452 5.94 2.70 32.63
CA TYR A 452 4.68 2.65 31.90
C TYR A 452 3.59 3.47 32.61
N SER A 453 3.50 3.32 33.94
CA SER A 453 2.52 4.05 34.75
C SER A 453 2.85 5.55 34.80
N THR A 454 4.11 5.91 34.99
CA THR A 454 4.57 7.31 34.97
C THR A 454 4.32 7.97 33.62
N ILE A 455 4.80 7.38 32.53
CA ILE A 455 4.61 7.91 31.16
C ILE A 455 3.12 8.08 30.87
N LYS A 456 2.27 7.10 31.23
CA LYS A 456 0.83 7.22 31.05
C LYS A 456 0.25 8.42 31.82
N SER A 457 0.63 8.62 33.08
CA SER A 457 0.20 9.78 33.87
C SER A 457 0.63 11.10 33.22
N GLU A 458 1.90 11.21 32.83
CA GLU A 458 2.44 12.44 32.23
C GLU A 458 1.80 12.77 30.89
N LEU A 459 1.52 11.75 30.07
CA LEU A 459 0.79 11.91 28.83
C LEU A 459 -0.63 12.44 29.05
N ILE A 460 -1.33 11.94 30.08
CA ILE A 460 -2.69 12.40 30.43
C ILE A 460 -2.64 13.84 30.95
N ASP A 461 -1.67 14.16 31.80
CA ASP A 461 -1.52 15.50 32.38
C ASP A 461 -1.15 16.53 31.31
N THR A 462 -0.35 16.14 30.31
CA THR A 462 0.09 17.02 29.22
C THR A 462 -0.96 17.18 28.11
N TYR A 463 -1.60 16.08 27.67
CA TYR A 463 -2.48 16.06 26.49
C TYR A 463 -3.96 15.87 26.79
N GLY A 464 -4.34 15.70 28.05
CA GLY A 464 -5.70 15.48 28.51
C GLY A 464 -6.13 14.01 28.52
N ILE A 465 -7.28 13.77 29.15
CA ILE A 465 -7.82 12.42 29.42
C ILE A 465 -8.11 11.61 28.15
N GLU A 466 -8.39 12.27 27.03
CA GLU A 466 -8.72 11.63 25.75
C GLU A 466 -7.60 10.71 25.25
N ILE A 467 -6.34 11.00 25.58
CA ILE A 467 -5.22 10.14 25.18
C ILE A 467 -5.30 8.73 25.77
N CYS A 468 -6.08 8.52 26.84
CA CYS A 468 -6.31 7.18 27.39
C CYS A 468 -6.85 6.21 26.35
N PHE A 469 -7.73 6.66 25.46
CA PHE A 469 -8.33 5.79 24.43
C PHE A 469 -7.29 5.34 23.41
N LEU A 470 -6.40 6.25 22.98
CA LEU A 470 -5.27 5.92 22.12
C LEU A 470 -4.31 4.94 22.83
N LEU A 471 -3.96 5.19 24.09
CA LEU A 471 -3.06 4.31 24.85
C LEU A 471 -3.64 2.91 25.06
N GLU A 472 -4.94 2.81 25.32
CA GLU A 472 -5.65 1.52 25.38
C GLU A 472 -5.58 0.81 24.03
N LYS A 473 -5.82 1.52 22.93
CA LYS A 473 -5.74 0.96 21.57
C LYS A 473 -4.33 0.49 21.19
N LEU A 474 -3.31 1.25 21.58
CA LEU A 474 -1.91 0.85 21.39
C LEU A 474 -1.55 -0.39 22.21
N ALA A 475 -2.12 -0.55 23.41
CA ALA A 475 -1.93 -1.74 24.22
C ALA A 475 -2.66 -2.96 23.63
N GLU A 476 -3.92 -2.82 23.20
CA GLU A 476 -4.68 -3.88 22.51
C GLU A 476 -3.94 -4.39 21.27
N THR A 477 -3.36 -3.47 20.49
CA THR A 477 -2.62 -3.81 19.27
C THR A 477 -1.21 -4.35 19.54
N GLY A 478 -0.69 -4.22 20.77
CA GLY A 478 0.64 -4.69 21.15
C GLY A 478 1.77 -3.70 20.83
N LEU A 479 1.46 -2.47 20.46
CA LEU A 479 2.43 -1.43 20.07
C LEU A 479 2.98 -0.67 21.28
N PHE A 480 2.18 -0.43 22.32
CA PHE A 480 2.61 0.20 23.57
C PHE A 480 2.04 -0.57 24.76
N VAL A 481 2.86 -1.44 25.35
CA VAL A 481 2.44 -2.35 26.42
C VAL A 481 3.42 -2.33 27.58
N SER A 482 2.95 -2.69 28.77
CA SER A 482 3.84 -2.98 29.90
C SER A 482 4.42 -4.40 29.81
N LYS A 483 5.57 -4.63 30.45
CA LYS A 483 6.20 -5.96 30.49
C LYS A 483 5.31 -7.02 31.16
N SER A 484 4.56 -6.65 32.21
CA SER A 484 3.63 -7.58 32.87
C SER A 484 2.46 -7.96 31.95
N GLN A 485 1.86 -6.99 31.26
CA GLN A 485 0.81 -7.22 30.27
C GLN A 485 1.27 -8.17 29.16
N LEU A 486 2.45 -7.90 28.58
CA LEU A 486 3.01 -8.74 27.52
C LEU A 486 3.33 -10.16 28.00
N THR A 487 3.86 -10.30 29.22
CA THR A 487 4.16 -11.61 29.82
C THR A 487 2.89 -12.44 30.01
N ASN A 488 1.81 -11.80 30.46
CA ASN A 488 0.51 -12.46 30.63
C ASN A 488 -0.07 -12.90 29.29
N ALA A 489 -0.04 -12.02 28.27
CA ALA A 489 -0.48 -12.33 26.92
C ALA A 489 0.25 -13.56 26.33
N LYS A 490 1.56 -13.67 26.56
CA LYS A 490 2.36 -14.83 26.11
C LYS A 490 2.06 -16.13 26.87
N LYS A 491 1.77 -16.05 28.17
CA LYS A 491 1.51 -17.24 29.01
C LYS A 491 0.14 -17.86 28.80
N TYR A 492 -0.88 -17.03 28.54
CA TYR A 492 -2.27 -17.51 28.46
C TYR A 492 -2.98 -17.04 27.19
N PRO A 493 -2.47 -17.37 25.98
CA PRO A 493 -3.04 -16.88 24.72
C PRO A 493 -4.51 -17.28 24.51
N GLN A 494 -4.99 -18.36 25.15
CA GLN A 494 -6.36 -18.87 25.01
C GLN A 494 -7.39 -18.23 25.96
N LEU A 495 -6.95 -17.58 27.05
CA LEU A 495 -7.84 -16.94 28.03
C LEU A 495 -8.22 -15.50 27.64
N PHE A 496 -7.54 -14.94 26.64
CA PHE A 496 -7.57 -13.53 26.27
C PHE A 496 -8.23 -13.32 24.89
N ASN A 497 -9.44 -13.85 24.72
CA ASN A 497 -10.28 -13.73 23.52
C ASN A 497 -11.38 -12.65 23.67
N ASN A 498 -11.30 -11.78 24.67
CA ASN A 498 -12.23 -10.67 24.85
C ASN A 498 -11.69 -9.40 24.16
N ASN A 499 -12.60 -8.50 23.78
CA ASN A 499 -12.32 -7.32 22.94
C ASN A 499 -11.38 -6.25 23.57
N SER A 500 -10.79 -6.51 24.73
CA SER A 500 -9.94 -5.59 25.53
C SER A 500 -8.54 -6.15 25.81
N ASP A 501 -8.13 -7.20 25.10
CA ASP A 501 -6.96 -7.99 25.46
C ASP A 501 -5.70 -7.61 24.67
N VAL A 502 -4.56 -7.55 25.38
CA VAL A 502 -3.25 -7.19 24.83
C VAL A 502 -2.73 -8.29 23.89
N LYS A 503 -2.38 -7.91 22.65
CA LYS A 503 -1.77 -8.82 21.69
C LYS A 503 -0.24 -8.83 21.80
N ALA A 504 0.35 -10.03 21.90
CA ALA A 504 1.80 -10.18 21.70
C ALA A 504 2.11 -10.27 20.20
N LEU A 505 2.77 -9.24 19.64
CA LEU A 505 3.18 -9.23 18.22
C LEU A 505 4.43 -10.06 17.98
N TRP A 506 5.42 -9.93 18.88
CA TRP A 506 6.68 -10.67 18.85
C TRP A 506 6.92 -11.40 20.17
N ASN A 507 7.54 -12.58 20.07
CA ASN A 507 7.92 -13.39 21.21
C ASN A 507 9.28 -12.98 21.79
N LYS A 508 10.13 -12.30 21.01
CA LYS A 508 11.45 -11.79 21.42
C LYS A 508 11.53 -10.26 21.34
N GLU A 509 12.49 -9.70 22.06
CA GLU A 509 12.93 -8.32 21.88
C GLU A 509 13.53 -8.12 20.49
N TYR A 510 13.39 -6.92 19.91
CA TYR A 510 13.80 -6.67 18.54
C TYR A 510 15.28 -6.93 18.30
N LYS A 511 16.16 -6.69 19.29
CA LYS A 511 17.59 -6.98 19.18
C LYS A 511 17.88 -8.42 18.72
N LEU A 512 17.14 -9.39 19.25
CA LEU A 512 17.29 -10.79 18.86
C LEU A 512 16.74 -11.05 17.46
N ILE A 513 15.62 -10.42 17.12
CA ILE A 513 15.03 -10.48 15.77
C ILE A 513 16.01 -9.90 14.74
N SER A 514 16.64 -8.78 15.07
CA SER A 514 17.66 -8.12 14.27
C SER A 514 18.86 -9.02 14.05
N THR A 515 19.40 -9.65 15.10
CA THR A 515 20.50 -10.62 14.96
C THR A 515 20.10 -11.81 14.08
N ILE A 516 18.88 -12.32 14.25
CA ILE A 516 18.37 -13.46 13.47
C ILE A 516 18.25 -13.09 11.99
N PHE A 517 17.60 -11.98 11.67
CA PHE A 517 17.33 -11.60 10.27
C PHE A 517 18.40 -10.70 9.66
N ASP A 518 19.47 -10.37 10.40
CA ASP A 518 20.51 -9.43 10.01
C ASP A 518 19.88 -8.08 9.59
N THR A 519 18.93 -7.55 10.38
CA THR A 519 18.26 -6.28 10.01
C THR A 519 19.17 -5.07 10.21
N PHE A 520 20.25 -5.23 10.96
CA PHE A 520 21.37 -4.30 11.06
C PHE A 520 22.65 -4.99 10.61
N PRO A 521 22.92 -5.06 9.30
CA PRO A 521 24.13 -5.69 8.80
C PRO A 521 25.37 -4.88 9.23
N ASP A 522 26.41 -5.59 9.68
CA ASP A 522 27.72 -5.00 9.94
C ASP A 522 28.35 -4.60 8.60
N ASP A 523 28.23 -3.34 8.23
CA ASP A 523 28.86 -2.75 7.04
C ASP A 523 30.37 -2.53 7.25
N GLY A 524 31.06 -3.42 7.97
CA GLY A 524 32.52 -3.63 7.95
C GLY A 524 33.47 -2.43 8.16
N ASN A 525 32.99 -1.25 8.52
CA ASN A 525 33.79 -0.05 8.68
C ASN A 525 33.36 0.71 9.93
N ASP A 526 34.36 1.12 10.71
CA ASP A 526 34.26 1.77 12.01
C ASP A 526 33.22 2.90 12.08
N ALA A 527 32.66 3.04 13.28
CA ALA A 527 31.88 4.19 13.72
C ALA A 527 32.51 5.52 13.28
N LEU A 528 31.65 6.49 12.91
CA LEU A 528 31.93 7.92 12.67
C LEU A 528 32.31 8.38 11.24
N VAL A 529 31.77 7.75 10.17
CA VAL A 529 31.85 8.33 8.81
C VAL A 529 30.47 8.82 8.37
N ASP A 530 30.42 10.02 7.78
CA ASP A 530 29.22 10.68 7.26
C ASP A 530 28.33 9.70 6.46
N ILE A 531 27.07 9.57 6.91
CA ILE A 531 26.05 8.66 6.36
C ILE A 531 25.86 8.85 4.83
N SER A 532 26.15 10.05 4.32
CA SER A 532 26.06 10.40 2.91
C SER A 532 27.06 9.64 2.02
N GLU A 533 28.25 9.30 2.50
CA GLU A 533 29.24 8.52 1.72
C GLU A 533 29.02 7.00 1.83
N GLN A 534 28.50 6.52 2.97
CA GLN A 534 28.23 5.09 3.22
C GLN A 534 27.08 4.54 2.34
N ILE A 535 26.02 5.33 2.15
CA ILE A 535 24.83 4.94 1.37
C ILE A 535 25.15 4.74 -0.12
N LEU A 536 26.17 5.41 -0.65
CA LEU A 536 26.57 5.29 -2.04
C LEU A 536 27.35 3.99 -2.34
N GLN A 537 27.84 3.28 -1.31
CA GLN A 537 28.72 2.12 -1.46
C GLN A 537 28.19 0.83 -0.81
N SER A 538 27.25 0.92 0.15
CA SER A 538 26.70 -0.25 0.84
C SER A 538 25.88 -1.13 -0.12
N ASN A 539 26.23 -2.42 -0.16
CA ASN A 539 25.45 -3.42 -0.88
C ASN A 539 24.11 -3.73 -0.18
N GLU A 540 23.87 -3.30 1.07
CA GLU A 540 22.65 -3.61 1.83
C GLU A 540 21.59 -2.49 1.75
N PRO A 541 20.28 -2.82 1.85
CA PRO A 541 19.18 -1.86 1.65
C PRO A 541 18.96 -0.93 2.86
N THR A 542 20.01 -0.51 3.55
CA THR A 542 19.98 0.28 4.79
C THR A 542 19.66 1.76 4.56
N PHE A 543 19.78 2.21 3.31
CA PHE A 543 19.57 3.60 2.87
C PHE A 543 18.16 4.15 3.12
N ALA A 544 17.18 3.29 3.34
CA ALA A 544 15.76 3.68 3.41
C ALA A 544 15.29 4.06 4.82
N TYR A 545 15.95 3.54 5.86
CA TYR A 545 15.52 3.63 7.27
C TYR A 545 16.71 3.58 8.24
N CYS A 546 17.42 4.68 8.48
CA CYS A 546 18.47 4.81 9.52
C CYS A 546 19.37 3.58 9.79
N GLY A 547 19.81 2.85 8.76
CA GLY A 547 20.62 1.64 8.96
C GLY A 547 19.85 0.32 9.07
N VAL A 548 18.53 0.37 9.28
CA VAL A 548 17.62 -0.78 9.36
C VAL A 548 17.28 -1.29 7.96
N VAL A 549 17.37 -2.60 7.79
CA VAL A 549 16.73 -3.35 6.72
C VAL A 549 15.34 -3.80 7.19
N PRO A 550 14.24 -3.38 6.53
CA PRO A 550 12.89 -3.79 6.89
C PRO A 550 12.72 -5.30 7.04
N LEU A 551 11.95 -5.75 8.03
CA LEU A 551 11.75 -7.18 8.26
C LEU A 551 11.02 -7.83 7.09
N PHE A 552 10.07 -7.13 6.45
CA PHE A 552 9.46 -7.61 5.20
C PHE A 552 10.47 -7.87 4.07
N TYR A 553 11.50 -7.02 3.92
CA TYR A 553 12.58 -7.28 2.96
C TYR A 553 13.28 -8.61 3.29
N ARG A 554 13.66 -8.81 4.56
CA ARG A 554 14.36 -10.04 5.00
C ARG A 554 13.49 -11.29 4.90
N LEU A 555 12.19 -11.18 5.16
CA LEU A 555 11.25 -12.29 5.00
C LEU A 555 11.07 -12.68 3.52
N ILE A 556 10.90 -11.71 2.62
CA ILE A 556 10.84 -11.99 1.17
C ILE A 556 12.17 -12.58 0.69
N GLN A 557 13.29 -12.01 1.15
CA GLN A 557 14.62 -12.54 0.84
C GLN A 557 14.75 -14.00 1.31
N MET A 558 14.37 -14.32 2.55
CA MET A 558 14.47 -15.68 3.13
C MET A 558 13.76 -16.76 2.30
N LEU A 559 12.67 -16.41 1.61
CA LEU A 559 11.93 -17.35 0.75
C LEU A 559 12.72 -17.78 -0.48
N HIS A 560 13.64 -16.94 -0.95
CA HIS A 560 14.40 -17.14 -2.19
C HIS A 560 15.91 -17.29 -1.97
N ASP A 561 16.45 -16.73 -0.89
CA ASP A 561 17.87 -16.56 -0.63
C ASP A 561 18.13 -16.56 0.89
N ARG A 562 18.69 -17.66 1.39
CA ARG A 562 18.97 -17.87 2.82
C ARG A 562 20.42 -17.58 3.20
N THR A 563 21.23 -16.98 2.32
CA THR A 563 22.64 -16.69 2.64
C THR A 563 22.79 -15.79 3.86
N THR A 564 21.94 -14.78 4.00
CA THR A 564 21.98 -13.85 5.13
C THR A 564 21.56 -14.57 6.42
N LEU A 565 20.41 -15.26 6.40
CA LEU A 565 19.88 -16.01 7.54
C LEU A 565 20.85 -17.11 8.03
N SER A 566 21.61 -17.74 7.13
CA SER A 566 22.54 -18.82 7.50
C SER A 566 23.69 -18.40 8.42
N LYS A 567 23.99 -17.09 8.51
CA LYS A 567 25.01 -16.54 9.41
C LYS A 567 24.59 -16.63 10.88
N SER A 568 23.30 -16.48 11.16
CA SER A 568 22.72 -16.28 12.49
C SER A 568 21.83 -17.44 12.92
N TYR A 569 21.26 -18.20 11.98
CA TYR A 569 20.34 -19.31 12.25
C TYR A 569 20.77 -20.58 11.51
N SER A 570 21.25 -21.57 12.28
CA SER A 570 21.77 -22.84 11.78
C SER A 570 20.80 -23.99 12.00
N SER A 571 19.70 -24.05 11.24
CA SER A 571 19.05 -25.33 10.95
C SER A 571 19.68 -25.94 9.70
N HIS A 572 19.63 -27.27 9.51
CA HIS A 572 20.12 -27.90 8.28
C HIS A 572 19.29 -27.43 7.07
N GLN A 573 19.61 -26.25 6.54
CA GLN A 573 18.81 -25.57 5.52
C GLN A 573 18.71 -26.46 4.28
N PRO A 574 17.50 -26.69 3.73
CA PRO A 574 17.34 -27.55 2.57
C PRO A 574 17.89 -26.92 1.29
N PHE A 575 18.07 -25.60 1.26
CA PHE A 575 18.62 -24.84 0.15
C PHE A 575 19.29 -23.54 0.64
N MET A 576 20.15 -22.97 -0.21
CA MET A 576 20.69 -21.62 -0.03
C MET A 576 20.00 -20.60 -0.92
N VAL A 577 19.70 -20.98 -2.17
CA VAL A 577 19.04 -20.14 -3.17
C VAL A 577 17.94 -20.96 -3.84
N SER A 578 16.75 -20.39 -4.05
CA SER A 578 15.58 -21.04 -4.64
C SER A 578 14.78 -20.09 -5.52
N GLU A 579 14.43 -20.55 -6.73
CA GLU A 579 13.54 -19.81 -7.62
C GLU A 579 12.08 -19.84 -7.12
N ILE A 580 11.67 -20.94 -6.50
CA ILE A 580 10.34 -21.11 -5.90
C ILE A 580 10.40 -20.62 -4.45
N PRO A 581 9.43 -19.82 -3.98
CA PRO A 581 9.39 -19.39 -2.58
C PRO A 581 9.24 -20.58 -1.64
N ASN A 582 10.08 -20.68 -0.61
CA ASN A 582 10.16 -21.90 0.21
C ASN A 582 10.29 -21.59 1.72
N LEU A 583 9.39 -22.19 2.51
CA LEU A 583 9.31 -22.09 3.99
C LEU A 583 9.85 -23.32 4.72
N ALA A 584 10.38 -24.33 4.03
CA ALA A 584 10.83 -25.55 4.68
C ALA A 584 11.88 -25.27 5.76
N LYS A 585 11.71 -25.85 6.96
CA LYS A 585 12.62 -25.71 8.12
C LYS A 585 12.75 -24.28 8.66
N THR A 586 11.71 -23.45 8.52
CA THR A 586 11.61 -22.17 9.22
C THR A 586 10.62 -22.20 10.40
N ASP A 587 10.00 -23.35 10.69
CA ASP A 587 8.94 -23.45 11.72
C ASP A 587 9.44 -23.03 13.11
N GLU A 588 10.62 -23.55 13.51
CA GLU A 588 11.24 -23.20 14.78
C GLU A 588 11.68 -21.72 14.80
N LEU A 589 12.21 -21.21 13.70
CA LEU A 589 12.56 -19.79 13.56
C LEU A 589 11.34 -18.89 13.78
N LEU A 590 10.22 -19.23 13.14
CA LEU A 590 8.97 -18.47 13.24
C LEU A 590 8.35 -18.60 14.63
N GLU A 591 8.40 -19.77 15.27
CA GLU A 591 8.01 -19.97 16.66
C GLU A 591 8.87 -19.12 17.62
N GLN A 592 10.19 -19.07 17.39
CA GLN A 592 11.09 -18.26 18.20
C GLN A 592 10.76 -16.77 18.09
N VAL A 593 10.47 -16.26 16.88
CA VAL A 593 10.24 -14.83 16.63
C VAL A 593 8.82 -14.40 16.99
N TYR A 594 7.82 -15.17 16.57
CA TYR A 594 6.39 -14.82 16.66
C TYR A 594 5.62 -15.58 17.74
N GLY A 595 6.20 -16.63 18.33
CA GLY A 595 5.49 -17.48 19.29
C GLY A 595 4.43 -18.37 18.65
N ASN A 596 4.49 -18.52 17.32
CA ASN A 596 3.57 -19.34 16.53
C ASN A 596 4.26 -19.79 15.23
N SER A 597 4.62 -21.06 15.17
CA SER A 597 5.19 -21.74 13.99
C SER A 597 4.25 -21.70 12.79
N ASN A 598 2.93 -21.74 13.03
CA ASN A 598 1.91 -21.68 11.99
C ASN A 598 1.56 -20.25 11.57
N ILE A 599 2.35 -19.24 11.95
CA ILE A 599 2.15 -17.85 11.52
C ILE A 599 2.33 -17.69 10.01
N ALA A 600 3.12 -18.56 9.38
CA ALA A 600 3.31 -18.58 7.94
C ALA A 600 2.98 -19.95 7.36
N GLU A 601 2.46 -19.97 6.13
CA GLU A 601 2.07 -21.20 5.44
C GLU A 601 2.39 -21.11 3.96
N SER A 602 2.85 -22.22 3.37
CA SER A 602 3.05 -22.35 1.93
C SER A 602 2.06 -23.33 1.33
N ILE A 603 1.38 -22.94 0.25
CA ILE A 603 0.42 -23.77 -0.48
C ILE A 603 0.85 -23.91 -1.93
N ILE A 604 0.87 -25.15 -2.43
CA ILE A 604 1.03 -25.46 -3.86
C ILE A 604 -0.36 -25.55 -4.47
N TRP A 605 -0.59 -24.83 -5.58
CA TRP A 605 -1.91 -24.74 -6.19
C TRP A 605 -2.19 -25.89 -7.15
N ASN A 606 -1.18 -26.39 -7.88
CA ASN A 606 -1.30 -27.56 -8.77
C ASN A 606 -0.28 -28.64 -8.40
N PRO A 607 -0.69 -29.89 -8.08
CA PRO A 607 0.21 -30.94 -7.61
C PRO A 607 1.11 -31.56 -8.69
N VAL A 608 0.78 -31.39 -9.98
CA VAL A 608 1.58 -31.89 -11.12
C VAL A 608 3.00 -31.28 -11.14
N THR A 609 3.19 -30.11 -10.50
CA THR A 609 4.51 -29.48 -10.34
C THR A 609 5.46 -30.24 -9.41
N LYS A 610 4.97 -31.23 -8.63
CA LYS A 610 5.82 -32.04 -7.73
C LYS A 610 6.90 -32.85 -8.47
N GLU A 611 6.67 -33.23 -9.73
CA GLU A 611 7.59 -34.10 -10.48
C GLU A 611 8.76 -33.36 -11.17
N ILE A 612 8.74 -32.03 -11.22
CA ILE A 612 9.82 -31.21 -11.84
C ILE A 612 10.86 -30.76 -10.80
N THR A 613 11.05 -31.53 -9.73
CA THR A 613 12.15 -31.32 -8.76
C THR A 613 13.47 -31.93 -9.26
N LYS A 614 13.85 -31.66 -10.52
CA LYS A 614 15.20 -31.93 -11.02
C LYS A 614 16.08 -30.69 -10.85
N PRO A 615 17.32 -30.83 -10.33
CA PRO A 615 18.23 -29.70 -10.22
C PRO A 615 18.51 -29.12 -11.62
N LEU A 616 18.34 -27.80 -11.74
CA LEU A 616 18.50 -27.07 -13.00
C LEU A 616 19.87 -27.34 -13.64
N LYS A 617 19.87 -27.98 -14.81
CA LYS A 617 20.92 -27.75 -15.81
C LYS A 617 20.74 -26.32 -16.31
N LYS A 618 21.82 -25.53 -16.33
CA LYS A 618 21.89 -24.18 -16.93
C LYS A 618 21.40 -24.21 -18.38
N ASN A 619 20.11 -23.98 -18.60
CA ASN A 619 19.58 -23.70 -19.93
C ASN A 619 19.70 -22.18 -20.17
N ASN A 620 20.78 -21.78 -20.82
CA ASN A 620 21.10 -20.40 -21.19
C ASN A 620 20.15 -19.78 -22.25
N ASN A 621 18.99 -20.37 -22.55
CA ASN A 621 18.15 -20.00 -23.71
C ASN A 621 16.66 -19.79 -23.38
N LYS A 622 16.33 -19.03 -22.34
CA LYS A 622 15.05 -18.29 -22.30
C LYS A 622 15.34 -16.79 -22.17
N LYS A 623 15.67 -16.15 -23.29
CA LYS A 623 15.76 -14.70 -23.37
C LYS A 623 14.36 -14.12 -23.12
N GLY A 624 14.19 -13.38 -22.02
CA GLY A 624 13.17 -12.33 -21.90
C GLY A 624 11.84 -12.67 -21.24
N HIS A 625 11.72 -13.73 -20.44
CA HIS A 625 10.52 -13.93 -19.60
C HIS A 625 10.92 -13.88 -18.12
N TYR A 626 10.62 -12.76 -17.45
CA TYR A 626 10.68 -12.67 -16.00
C TYR A 626 9.59 -13.56 -15.41
N ASN A 627 9.94 -14.42 -14.45
CA ASN A 627 8.93 -15.08 -13.62
C ASN A 627 8.32 -14.02 -12.68
N ILE A 628 7.01 -13.87 -12.70
CA ILE A 628 6.35 -12.85 -11.89
C ILE A 628 6.12 -13.41 -10.48
N SER A 629 6.31 -12.57 -9.47
CA SER A 629 5.87 -12.85 -8.11
C SER A 629 5.03 -11.66 -7.63
N ILE A 630 3.77 -11.92 -7.32
CA ILE A 630 2.85 -10.93 -6.78
C ILE A 630 3.08 -10.86 -5.27
N LEU A 631 3.39 -9.68 -4.77
CA LEU A 631 3.54 -9.38 -3.35
C LEU A 631 2.31 -8.62 -2.88
N VAL A 632 1.56 -9.14 -1.93
CA VAL A 632 0.36 -8.51 -1.39
C VAL A 632 0.62 -8.07 0.04
N PHE A 633 0.38 -6.79 0.36
CA PHE A 633 0.51 -6.26 1.71
C PHE A 633 -0.85 -5.81 2.24
N ILE A 634 -1.21 -6.30 3.43
CA ILE A 634 -2.45 -6.01 4.14
C ILE A 634 -2.14 -5.26 5.43
N GLY A 635 -2.83 -4.16 5.68
CA GLY A 635 -2.47 -3.17 6.70
C GLY A 635 -1.45 -2.14 6.20
N GLY A 636 -1.28 -2.05 4.87
CA GLY A 636 -0.47 -1.07 4.17
C GLY A 636 1.03 -1.36 4.07
N ILE A 637 1.65 -0.68 3.12
CA ILE A 637 3.10 -0.62 2.89
C ILE A 637 3.55 0.84 2.76
N SER A 638 4.76 1.15 3.19
CA SER A 638 5.37 2.46 3.02
C SER A 638 6.10 2.61 1.67
N TYR A 639 6.33 3.85 1.22
CA TYR A 639 7.11 4.08 0.00
C TYR A 639 8.56 3.61 0.10
N SER A 640 9.16 3.72 1.29
CA SER A 640 10.53 3.27 1.52
C SER A 640 10.65 1.74 1.56
N GLU A 641 9.63 1.01 2.03
CA GLU A 641 9.56 -0.45 1.86
C GLU A 641 9.47 -0.85 0.36
N VAL A 642 8.69 -0.12 -0.44
CA VAL A 642 8.64 -0.33 -1.90
C VAL A 642 10.01 -0.13 -2.54
N ALA A 643 10.75 0.91 -2.11
CA ALA A 643 12.09 1.20 -2.60
C ALA A 643 13.07 0.04 -2.35
N VAL A 644 13.12 -0.50 -1.14
CA VAL A 644 14.03 -1.59 -0.80
C VAL A 644 13.65 -2.91 -1.48
N ILE A 645 12.36 -3.19 -1.70
CA ILE A 645 11.91 -4.37 -2.44
C ILE A 645 12.38 -4.31 -3.90
N LYS A 646 12.42 -3.12 -4.51
CA LYS A 646 12.98 -2.94 -5.86
C LYS A 646 14.47 -3.29 -5.90
N LEU A 647 15.23 -2.92 -4.86
CA LEU A 647 16.63 -3.34 -4.73
C LEU A 647 16.75 -4.86 -4.50
N LEU A 648 15.85 -5.46 -3.71
CA LEU A 648 15.82 -6.92 -3.50
C LEU A 648 15.70 -7.66 -4.83
N GLN A 649 14.84 -7.19 -5.73
CA GLN A 649 14.65 -7.76 -7.06
C GLN A 649 15.98 -7.85 -7.84
N GLU A 650 16.76 -6.77 -7.86
CA GLU A 650 18.05 -6.75 -8.56
C GLU A 650 19.08 -7.65 -7.86
N LYS A 651 19.07 -7.73 -6.53
CA LYS A 651 19.97 -8.63 -5.78
C LYS A 651 19.72 -10.12 -6.07
N ILE A 652 18.47 -10.56 -6.01
CA ILE A 652 18.15 -11.97 -6.27
C ILE A 652 18.39 -12.31 -7.74
N LYS A 653 18.19 -11.35 -8.65
CA LYS A 653 18.54 -11.47 -10.07
C LYS A 653 20.05 -11.66 -10.28
N ALA A 654 20.89 -10.93 -9.54
CA ALA A 654 22.34 -11.12 -9.55
C ALA A 654 22.75 -12.54 -9.07
N LYS A 655 21.93 -13.17 -8.23
CA LYS A 655 22.10 -14.57 -7.78
C LYS A 655 21.47 -15.61 -8.74
N GLY A 656 20.99 -15.19 -9.90
CA GLY A 656 20.40 -16.06 -10.92
C GLY A 656 18.91 -16.32 -10.79
N ILE A 657 18.21 -15.64 -9.86
CA ILE A 657 16.76 -15.72 -9.69
C ILE A 657 16.11 -14.54 -10.42
N SER A 658 15.63 -14.78 -11.65
CA SER A 658 15.02 -13.72 -12.47
C SER A 658 13.53 -13.53 -12.13
N LYS A 659 13.24 -12.88 -11.00
CA LYS A 659 11.88 -12.50 -10.60
C LYS A 659 11.57 -11.04 -10.90
N ARG A 660 10.32 -10.76 -11.26
CA ARG A 660 9.75 -9.40 -11.24
C ARG A 660 8.71 -9.34 -10.14
N PHE A 661 8.93 -8.48 -9.15
CA PHE A 661 7.97 -8.25 -8.08
C PHE A 661 6.92 -7.23 -8.51
N ILE A 662 5.65 -7.59 -8.37
CA ILE A 662 4.51 -6.67 -8.51
C ILE A 662 3.86 -6.56 -7.14
N ILE A 663 3.93 -5.38 -6.55
CA ILE A 663 3.37 -5.08 -5.24
C ILE A 663 1.91 -4.67 -5.41
N ILE A 664 1.02 -5.31 -4.67
CA ILE A 664 -0.38 -4.96 -4.51
C ILE A 664 -0.61 -4.66 -3.04
N THR A 665 -1.23 -3.54 -2.72
CA THR A 665 -1.49 -3.18 -1.32
C THR A 665 -2.88 -2.59 -1.16
N ASP A 666 -3.48 -2.78 0.01
CA ASP A 666 -4.72 -2.12 0.39
C ASP A 666 -4.58 -0.60 0.54
N GLY A 667 -3.39 -0.10 0.88
CA GLY A 667 -3.10 1.33 0.96
C GLY A 667 -1.65 1.64 1.34
N ILE A 668 -1.29 2.93 1.30
CA ILE A 668 0.02 3.39 1.77
C ILE A 668 -0.05 3.74 3.26
N ILE A 669 0.96 3.29 4.01
CA ILE A 669 1.08 3.54 5.45
C ILE A 669 2.44 4.18 5.76
N ASN A 670 2.45 5.06 6.76
CA ASN A 670 3.65 5.62 7.37
C ASN A 670 3.41 5.79 8.88
N GLY A 671 4.39 6.31 9.61
CA GLY A 671 4.30 6.37 11.07
C GLY A 671 3.14 7.21 11.57
N GLU A 672 2.86 8.34 10.90
CA GLU A 672 1.72 9.18 11.25
C GLU A 672 0.39 8.49 10.95
N ARG A 673 0.19 7.98 9.74
CA ARG A 673 -1.06 7.27 9.38
C ARG A 673 -1.27 6.06 10.28
N TYR A 674 -0.20 5.33 10.64
CA TYR A 674 -0.31 4.14 11.48
C TYR A 674 -0.78 4.46 12.90
N ILE A 675 -0.27 5.54 13.51
CA ILE A 675 -0.75 6.01 14.82
C ILE A 675 -2.14 6.63 14.72
N ASN A 676 -2.43 7.43 13.68
CA ASN A 676 -3.75 8.05 13.49
C ASN A 676 -4.87 7.01 13.33
N CYS A 677 -4.58 5.80 12.83
CA CYS A 677 -5.56 4.70 12.79
C CYS A 677 -6.10 4.33 14.17
N LEU A 678 -5.30 4.59 15.21
CA LEU A 678 -5.54 4.15 16.59
C LEU A 678 -6.05 5.30 17.48
N ASP A 679 -5.98 6.54 16.98
CA ASP A 679 -6.42 7.74 17.67
C ASP A 679 -7.94 7.91 17.43
N VAL A 680 -8.73 7.77 18.49
CA VAL A 680 -10.21 7.65 18.43
C VAL A 680 -10.87 9.00 18.35
#